data_AF-A0A7C3WID1-F1
#
_entry.id   AF-A0A7C3WID1-F1
#
_cell.length_a   1.000
_cell.length_b   1.000
_cell.length_c   1.000
_cell.angle_alpha   90.00
_cell.angle_beta   90.00
_cell.angle_gamma   90.00
#
_symmetry.space_group_name_H-M   'P 1'
#
loop_
_entity.id
_entity.type
_entity.pdbx_description
1 polymer ?
#
loop_
_entity_poly.entity_id
_entity_poly.type
_entity_poly.pdbx_seq_one_letter_code
_entity_poly.pdbx_strand_id
1 'polypeptide(L)'
;FRAPNGLGLGPQGQFFSTDQEGYWMPANRLNHIKPGSFHGNVWSWFPDGKPTSYDPPICWVHPKVDRSPSTMLWVDSDRWGPLAGHLLSFSYGVGRIFLVLQETLDGLMQGGIVPLPVEFDTGLMRARFNRRDGQLYGCGLYGWAGNKTQPGGFYRVRSTGQPLRLPTELHVAANGLVLRFSEPLDPLTATDPSRYSVERWNYRWTQNYGSPDFKLNGEPGRDRLVVAAAYLSQDGRRLFLKLPGLAPAMQMHLQMNLKAADGAAIRTFLHHTVHRLGRQSGEQWLGEPALAATASGLPALRQEAFGLTLTLLGRDGPAQGLSDTRTSRLAALAVPSGQSPTPFLPPGPFVATWRGFIRLDLGGTYRFHPVGRGRVTLTVNHETVISAADLSDEATLEPKASPDAVVQEAGESSSNAVLLQGGLNSLEVTYDSPPEGGALFRLYWSAPEVPAEPIPPTVLVHEADDEQLRRGAQRRLGRELFATRHCAKCHVPASPLASGMPELAQEAPSLEGCGNRFHRDWLSRWVAQPQDVVADATMPACLAAAPGEAAGQARDLAAYLATLVGPEEPGRPDERSALSSEARRQEGQTLYAQLGCIACHLLPGEPKLADDTRRSLGHVRAKWQATSLVDFLRAPGRFYPWTRMPDFQLSRDEALALAAFVLSRGEPTGSGGLSSTEGDPKRGRELVVRLGCVHCHKVPELPPVQFAQPLATLAGRSWSSGCLAEDGERRGKAPAFRFGSEELRALRGLLEHDLASLGRDCWPEFANRQIEALRCRACHGRESGPETWLALEALASDRNAPSANPYDSDETPAHTIHRQRPPLTWAGEKLRPDWVERLLLGQLPYKPRARLPARMPAFPAYARGLAWGLALDHGRSPAPEPVPPIDPALASVGQALVQKGALGCVDCHAVGVQPALAGADTATINFVHVAS
;
A
#
# COMPACT_ATOMS: atom_id res chain seq x y z
N PHE A 1 -21.96 -11.70 -25.55
CA PHE A 1 -20.72 -10.88 -25.63
C PHE A 1 -21.02 -9.52 -25.04
N ARG A 2 -20.00 -8.73 -24.66
CA ARG A 2 -20.15 -7.32 -24.27
C ARG A 2 -19.80 -6.39 -25.42
N ALA A 3 -18.55 -6.42 -25.86
CA ALA A 3 -18.02 -5.53 -26.89
C ALA A 3 -17.00 -6.30 -27.76
N PRO A 4 -17.43 -7.33 -28.50
CA PRO A 4 -16.50 -8.17 -29.24
C PRO A 4 -15.84 -7.38 -30.38
N ASN A 5 -14.52 -7.49 -30.53
CA ASN A 5 -13.77 -6.70 -31.51
C ASN A 5 -13.17 -7.57 -32.61
N GLY A 6 -14.04 -8.10 -33.47
CA GLY A 6 -13.66 -8.89 -34.65
C GLY A 6 -14.05 -10.36 -34.54
N LEU A 7 -14.04 -11.03 -35.68
CA LEU A 7 -14.42 -12.43 -35.83
C LEU A 7 -13.33 -13.15 -36.62
N GLY A 8 -12.77 -14.19 -36.02
CA GLY A 8 -11.83 -15.11 -36.66
C GLY A 8 -12.54 -16.38 -37.12
N LEU A 9 -12.16 -16.88 -38.30
CA LEU A 9 -12.64 -18.15 -38.83
C LEU A 9 -11.48 -19.15 -38.85
N GLY A 10 -11.67 -20.31 -38.24
CA GLY A 10 -10.72 -21.40 -38.24
C GLY A 10 -10.75 -22.24 -39.52
N PRO A 11 -9.69 -23.02 -39.78
CA PRO A 11 -9.57 -23.84 -40.99
C PRO A 11 -10.66 -24.90 -41.11
N GLN A 12 -11.30 -25.27 -40.00
CA GLN A 12 -12.39 -26.25 -39.93
C GLN A 12 -13.78 -25.59 -39.82
N GLY A 13 -13.89 -24.28 -40.11
CA GLY A 13 -15.15 -23.54 -39.98
C GLY A 13 -15.52 -23.14 -38.55
N GLN A 14 -14.58 -23.24 -37.61
CA GLN A 14 -14.74 -22.82 -36.21
C GLN A 14 -14.76 -21.30 -36.09
N PHE A 15 -15.54 -20.76 -35.16
CA PHE A 15 -15.61 -19.32 -34.93
C PHE A 15 -14.84 -18.91 -33.68
N PHE A 16 -14.13 -17.79 -33.78
CA PHE A 16 -13.38 -17.22 -32.68
C PHE A 16 -13.60 -15.72 -32.56
N SER A 17 -13.59 -15.19 -31.35
CA SER A 17 -13.70 -13.75 -31.15
C SER A 17 -13.08 -13.33 -29.83
N THR A 18 -12.59 -12.10 -29.79
CA THR A 18 -12.18 -11.44 -28.56
C THR A 18 -13.35 -10.72 -27.93
N ASP A 19 -13.33 -10.53 -26.62
CA ASP A 19 -14.30 -9.68 -25.92
C ASP A 19 -13.59 -8.83 -24.85
N GLN A 20 -14.19 -7.69 -24.54
CA GLN A 20 -13.58 -6.65 -23.70
C GLN A 20 -14.08 -6.73 -22.25
N GLU A 21 -13.17 -6.53 -21.32
CA GLU A 21 -13.41 -6.32 -19.89
C GLU A 21 -14.45 -5.22 -19.67
N GLY A 22 -15.38 -5.45 -18.76
CA GLY A 22 -16.37 -4.49 -18.29
C GLY A 22 -17.45 -5.17 -17.47
N TYR A 23 -18.68 -4.65 -17.54
CA TYR A 23 -19.80 -5.21 -16.79
C TYR A 23 -20.07 -6.67 -17.15
N TRP A 24 -20.14 -7.53 -16.13
CA TRP A 24 -20.26 -8.99 -16.28
C TRP A 24 -19.12 -9.63 -17.05
N MET A 25 -18.00 -8.92 -17.22
CA MET A 25 -16.80 -9.32 -17.95
C MET A 25 -15.55 -9.02 -17.11
N PRO A 26 -15.14 -9.96 -16.23
CA PRO A 26 -14.09 -9.71 -15.25
C PRO A 26 -12.73 -9.31 -15.84
N ALA A 27 -12.44 -9.78 -17.05
CA ALA A 27 -11.23 -9.47 -17.81
C ALA A 27 -11.53 -9.61 -19.31
N ASN A 28 -10.57 -9.21 -20.17
CA ASN A 28 -10.66 -9.49 -21.61
C ASN A 28 -10.61 -11.01 -21.85
N ARG A 29 -11.15 -11.49 -22.96
CA ARG A 29 -11.20 -12.95 -23.24
C ARG A 29 -11.03 -13.28 -24.71
N LEU A 30 -10.32 -14.37 -24.99
CA LEU A 30 -10.25 -15.02 -26.30
C LEU A 30 -11.21 -16.21 -26.33
N ASN A 31 -12.17 -16.23 -27.25
CA ASN A 31 -13.24 -17.22 -27.26
C ASN A 31 -13.16 -18.17 -28.44
N HIS A 32 -13.47 -19.45 -28.17
CA HIS A 32 -13.97 -20.39 -29.18
C HIS A 32 -15.50 -20.39 -29.08
N ILE A 33 -16.17 -20.04 -30.18
CA ILE A 33 -17.61 -19.85 -30.25
C ILE A 33 -18.25 -21.13 -30.78
N LYS A 34 -19.26 -21.63 -30.06
CA LYS A 34 -20.04 -22.82 -30.44
C LYS A 34 -21.52 -22.44 -30.52
N PRO A 35 -22.35 -23.15 -31.31
CA PRO A 35 -23.80 -22.97 -31.25
C PRO A 35 -24.31 -23.09 -29.81
N GLY A 36 -25.07 -22.10 -29.35
CA GLY A 36 -25.64 -22.06 -27.99
C GLY A 36 -24.69 -21.59 -26.87
N SER A 37 -23.43 -21.27 -27.14
CA SER A 37 -22.49 -20.85 -26.08
C SER A 37 -22.80 -19.45 -25.54
N PHE A 38 -22.59 -19.28 -24.23
CA PHE A 38 -22.73 -18.03 -23.51
C PHE A 38 -21.39 -17.51 -22.99
N HIS A 39 -21.01 -16.32 -23.45
CA HIS A 39 -19.70 -15.72 -23.14
C HIS A 39 -19.77 -14.65 -22.05
N GLY A 40 -20.67 -14.80 -21.06
CA GLY A 40 -20.62 -14.14 -19.75
C GLY A 40 -21.32 -12.80 -19.57
N ASN A 41 -21.65 -12.03 -20.61
CA ASN A 41 -22.41 -10.77 -20.40
C ASN A 41 -23.93 -11.03 -20.27
N VAL A 42 -24.46 -10.99 -19.04
CA VAL A 42 -25.88 -11.27 -18.74
C VAL A 42 -26.85 -10.16 -19.14
N TRP A 43 -26.36 -9.02 -19.64
CA TRP A 43 -27.21 -8.00 -20.25
C TRP A 43 -27.63 -8.32 -21.69
N SER A 44 -27.19 -9.47 -22.21
CA SER A 44 -27.69 -10.00 -23.48
C SER A 44 -29.15 -10.48 -23.35
N TRP A 45 -29.79 -10.80 -24.48
CA TRP A 45 -31.16 -11.34 -24.50
C TRP A 45 -31.19 -12.83 -24.12
N PHE A 46 -32.03 -13.21 -23.15
CA PHE A 46 -32.21 -14.60 -22.69
C PHE A 46 -33.69 -14.95 -22.52
N PRO A 47 -34.33 -15.54 -23.55
CA PRO A 47 -35.76 -15.88 -23.49
C PRO A 47 -36.07 -16.98 -22.46
N ASP A 48 -35.11 -17.87 -22.17
CA ASP A 48 -35.27 -19.02 -21.27
C ASP A 48 -34.76 -18.76 -19.83
N GLY A 49 -34.47 -17.50 -19.50
CA GLY A 49 -33.93 -17.09 -18.20
C GLY A 49 -32.43 -16.78 -18.21
N LYS A 50 -31.98 -15.96 -17.25
CA LYS A 50 -30.58 -15.51 -17.17
C LYS A 50 -29.63 -16.67 -16.82
N PRO A 51 -28.52 -16.85 -17.56
CA PRO A 51 -27.52 -17.87 -17.22
C PRO A 51 -26.89 -17.63 -15.84
N THR A 52 -26.58 -18.72 -15.13
CA THR A 52 -25.91 -18.71 -13.82
C THR A 52 -24.41 -19.02 -13.91
N SER A 53 -23.91 -19.31 -15.11
CA SER A 53 -22.50 -19.57 -15.43
C SER A 53 -22.22 -19.11 -16.86
N TYR A 54 -21.00 -19.31 -17.35
CA TYR A 54 -20.58 -18.99 -18.71
C TYR A 54 -19.62 -20.05 -19.26
N ASP A 55 -19.52 -20.11 -20.59
CA ASP A 55 -18.55 -20.96 -21.27
C ASP A 55 -17.13 -20.43 -21.06
N PRO A 56 -16.17 -21.28 -20.64
CA PRO A 56 -14.79 -20.86 -20.43
C PRO A 56 -14.14 -20.35 -21.73
N PRO A 57 -13.42 -19.22 -21.71
CA PRO A 57 -12.65 -18.77 -22.86
C PRO A 57 -11.42 -19.67 -23.10
N ILE A 58 -10.79 -19.57 -24.26
CA ILE A 58 -9.47 -20.17 -24.49
C ILE A 58 -8.46 -19.57 -23.51
N CYS A 59 -8.50 -18.25 -23.37
CA CYS A 59 -7.59 -17.48 -22.52
C CYS A 59 -8.32 -16.24 -21.99
N TRP A 60 -8.26 -16.02 -20.69
CA TRP A 60 -8.48 -14.71 -20.09
C TRP A 60 -7.23 -13.85 -20.34
N VAL A 61 -7.43 -12.57 -20.61
CA VAL A 61 -6.36 -11.63 -20.92
C VAL A 61 -6.47 -10.44 -19.97
N HIS A 62 -5.51 -10.35 -19.06
CA HIS A 62 -5.45 -9.27 -18.09
C HIS A 62 -5.17 -7.93 -18.83
N PRO A 63 -5.80 -6.81 -18.44
CA PRO A 63 -5.66 -5.52 -19.14
C PRO A 63 -4.23 -4.94 -19.14
N LYS A 64 -3.37 -5.35 -18.20
CA LYS A 64 -1.93 -5.04 -18.24
C LYS A 64 -1.17 -5.72 -19.39
N VAL A 65 -1.66 -6.85 -19.91
CA VAL A 65 -1.05 -7.59 -21.02
C VAL A 65 -1.59 -7.08 -22.35
N ASP A 66 -2.91 -7.04 -22.47
CA ASP A 66 -3.61 -6.40 -23.57
C ASP A 66 -4.92 -5.85 -23.06
N ARG A 67 -5.04 -4.52 -23.02
CA ARG A 67 -6.23 -3.84 -22.54
C ARG A 67 -7.37 -3.83 -23.55
N SER A 68 -7.08 -4.10 -24.82
CA SER A 68 -8.11 -4.20 -25.83
C SER A 68 -7.72 -5.11 -26.99
N PRO A 69 -7.90 -6.43 -26.83
CA PRO A 69 -7.71 -7.39 -27.90
C PRO A 69 -8.69 -7.12 -29.05
N SER A 70 -8.26 -7.34 -30.28
CA SER A 70 -9.04 -7.09 -31.50
C SER A 70 -9.22 -8.37 -32.32
N THR A 71 -9.09 -8.30 -33.65
CA THR A 71 -9.38 -9.45 -34.51
C THR A 71 -8.46 -10.62 -34.20
N MET A 72 -8.94 -11.83 -34.47
CA MET A 72 -8.11 -13.03 -34.51
C MET A 72 -7.99 -13.54 -35.94
N LEU A 73 -6.84 -14.09 -36.31
CA LEU A 73 -6.57 -14.54 -37.68
C LEU A 73 -5.64 -15.74 -37.68
N TRP A 74 -5.97 -16.76 -38.47
CA TRP A 74 -5.08 -17.90 -38.71
C TRP A 74 -4.00 -17.57 -39.73
N VAL A 75 -2.81 -18.10 -39.50
CA VAL A 75 -1.70 -18.03 -40.45
C VAL A 75 -1.89 -19.11 -41.51
N ASP A 76 -2.38 -18.72 -42.69
CA ASP A 76 -2.69 -19.61 -43.82
C ASP A 76 -1.56 -19.69 -44.86
N SER A 77 -0.36 -19.22 -44.51
CA SER A 77 0.79 -19.08 -45.41
C SER A 77 2.01 -19.80 -44.84
N ASP A 78 2.51 -20.81 -45.55
CA ASP A 78 3.72 -21.57 -45.18
C ASP A 78 4.98 -20.69 -45.11
N ARG A 79 4.96 -19.49 -45.72
CA ARG A 79 6.05 -18.51 -45.67
C ARG A 79 6.34 -18.01 -44.25
N TRP A 80 5.42 -18.21 -43.33
CA TRP A 80 5.55 -17.81 -41.93
C TRP A 80 6.17 -18.91 -41.06
N GLY A 81 6.70 -19.97 -41.68
CA GLY A 81 7.57 -20.96 -41.05
C GLY A 81 6.91 -21.59 -39.82
N PRO A 82 7.53 -21.51 -38.62
CA PRO A 82 6.98 -22.16 -37.43
C PRO A 82 5.67 -21.53 -36.93
N LEU A 83 5.22 -20.40 -37.49
CA LEU A 83 3.92 -19.80 -37.19
C LEU A 83 2.82 -20.25 -38.15
N ALA A 84 3.16 -20.95 -39.24
CA ALA A 84 2.17 -21.46 -40.19
C ALA A 84 1.18 -22.39 -39.48
N GLY A 85 -0.11 -22.20 -39.73
CA GLY A 85 -1.17 -22.95 -39.08
C GLY A 85 -1.45 -22.55 -37.62
N HIS A 86 -0.83 -21.50 -37.08
CA HIS A 86 -1.19 -20.97 -35.76
C HIS A 86 -2.24 -19.85 -35.84
N LEU A 87 -2.87 -19.57 -34.70
CA LEU A 87 -3.82 -18.47 -34.52
C LEU A 87 -3.10 -17.25 -33.93
N LEU A 88 -3.37 -16.08 -34.51
CA LEU A 88 -2.88 -14.79 -34.01
C LEU A 88 -4.02 -13.99 -33.39
N SER A 89 -3.73 -13.29 -32.29
CA SER A 89 -4.59 -12.27 -31.69
C SER A 89 -3.96 -10.91 -31.88
N PHE A 90 -4.73 -9.95 -32.40
CA PHE A 90 -4.27 -8.58 -32.63
C PHE A 90 -4.72 -7.71 -31.46
N SER A 91 -4.05 -6.57 -31.26
CA SER A 91 -4.38 -5.63 -30.20
C SER A 91 -4.65 -4.23 -30.72
N TYR A 92 -5.85 -3.72 -30.43
CA TYR A 92 -6.15 -2.30 -30.51
C TYR A 92 -5.47 -1.56 -29.35
N GLY A 93 -5.48 -2.15 -28.15
CA GLY A 93 -5.07 -1.48 -26.92
C GLY A 93 -3.59 -1.14 -26.84
N VAL A 94 -2.72 -2.07 -27.22
CA VAL A 94 -1.25 -1.94 -27.10
C VAL A 94 -0.51 -1.93 -28.44
N GLY A 95 -1.21 -2.09 -29.57
CA GLY A 95 -0.62 -2.11 -30.90
C GLY A 95 0.43 -3.21 -31.07
N ARG A 96 0.07 -4.44 -30.73
CA ARG A 96 0.92 -5.65 -30.85
C ARG A 96 0.15 -6.80 -31.50
N ILE A 97 0.89 -7.83 -31.89
CA ILE A 97 0.35 -9.12 -32.32
C ILE A 97 0.83 -10.19 -31.35
N PHE A 98 -0.08 -11.07 -30.94
CA PHE A 98 0.20 -12.19 -30.07
C PHE A 98 -0.04 -13.50 -30.81
N LEU A 99 0.87 -14.45 -30.63
CA LEU A 99 0.65 -15.84 -31.00
C LEU A 99 -0.22 -16.52 -29.94
N VAL A 100 -1.27 -17.20 -30.36
CA VAL A 100 -2.17 -17.98 -29.48
C VAL A 100 -1.67 -19.43 -29.42
N LEU A 101 -1.22 -19.84 -28.25
CA LEU A 101 -0.81 -21.20 -27.93
C LEU A 101 -2.00 -21.96 -27.35
N GLN A 102 -2.64 -22.80 -28.14
CA GLN A 102 -3.87 -23.50 -27.75
C GLN A 102 -3.66 -25.01 -27.65
N GLU A 103 -4.33 -25.63 -26.67
CA GLU A 103 -4.45 -27.07 -26.52
C GLU A 103 -5.93 -27.46 -26.31
N THR A 104 -6.25 -28.73 -26.54
CA THR A 104 -7.59 -29.27 -26.29
C THR A 104 -7.49 -30.46 -25.37
N LEU A 105 -8.11 -30.36 -24.18
CA LEU A 105 -8.16 -31.41 -23.17
C LEU A 105 -9.63 -31.80 -22.94
N ASP A 106 -9.96 -33.08 -23.19
CA ASP A 106 -11.33 -33.62 -23.03
C ASP A 106 -12.42 -32.74 -23.69
N GLY A 107 -12.13 -32.22 -24.90
CA GLY A 107 -13.06 -31.38 -25.68
C GLY A 107 -13.15 -29.91 -25.26
N LEU A 108 -12.44 -29.50 -24.21
CA LEU A 108 -12.30 -28.11 -23.77
C LEU A 108 -11.02 -27.51 -24.36
N MET A 109 -11.14 -26.36 -25.01
CA MET A 109 -9.99 -25.61 -25.52
C MET A 109 -9.52 -24.63 -24.46
N GLN A 110 -8.22 -24.64 -24.18
CA GLN A 110 -7.54 -23.70 -23.29
C GLN A 110 -6.23 -23.26 -23.93
N GLY A 111 -5.61 -22.22 -23.40
CA GLY A 111 -4.35 -21.77 -23.95
C GLY A 111 -3.88 -20.44 -23.39
N GLY A 112 -2.92 -19.86 -24.10
CA GLY A 112 -2.31 -18.58 -23.76
C GLY A 112 -1.84 -17.79 -24.95
N ILE A 113 -1.27 -16.63 -24.65
CA ILE A 113 -0.71 -15.72 -25.62
C ILE A 113 0.75 -15.42 -25.30
N VAL A 114 1.56 -15.29 -26.34
CA VAL A 114 2.95 -14.82 -26.31
C VAL A 114 3.11 -13.69 -27.34
N PRO A 115 3.75 -12.56 -27.01
CA PRO A 115 3.91 -11.46 -27.96
C PRO A 115 4.86 -11.85 -29.09
N LEU A 116 4.51 -11.50 -30.32
CA LEU A 116 5.45 -11.49 -31.44
C LEU A 116 6.38 -10.26 -31.30
N PRO A 117 7.62 -10.32 -31.83
CA PRO A 117 8.60 -9.23 -31.73
C PRO A 117 8.29 -8.09 -32.72
N VAL A 118 7.04 -7.61 -32.74
CA VAL A 118 6.55 -6.53 -33.60
C VAL A 118 5.62 -5.62 -32.81
N GLU A 119 5.74 -4.31 -33.02
CA GLU A 119 4.95 -3.28 -32.38
C GLU A 119 4.57 -2.20 -33.41
N PHE A 120 3.42 -1.57 -33.21
CA PHE A 120 2.83 -0.61 -34.14
C PHE A 120 2.52 0.71 -33.42
N ASP A 121 2.49 1.81 -34.19
CA ASP A 121 2.28 3.14 -33.62
C ASP A 121 0.79 3.45 -33.34
N THR A 122 -0.12 2.67 -33.91
CA THR A 122 -1.57 2.73 -33.68
C THR A 122 -2.14 1.37 -33.24
N GLY A 123 -3.38 1.35 -32.75
CA GLY A 123 -4.08 0.12 -32.41
C GLY A 123 -4.45 -0.69 -33.65
N LEU A 124 -4.04 -1.95 -33.75
CA LEU A 124 -4.40 -2.82 -34.86
C LEU A 124 -5.82 -3.37 -34.68
N MET A 125 -6.67 -3.21 -35.70
CA MET A 125 -8.07 -3.65 -35.64
C MET A 125 -8.39 -4.78 -36.60
N ARG A 126 -7.90 -4.72 -37.85
CA ARG A 126 -8.23 -5.71 -38.89
C ARG A 126 -6.95 -6.12 -39.60
N ALA A 127 -6.83 -7.41 -39.91
CA ALA A 127 -5.70 -7.93 -40.67
C ALA A 127 -6.11 -9.09 -41.56
N ARG A 128 -5.40 -9.28 -42.68
CA ARG A 128 -5.58 -10.38 -43.63
C ARG A 128 -4.23 -10.78 -44.24
N PHE A 129 -4.06 -12.06 -44.51
CA PHE A 129 -2.99 -12.54 -45.37
C PHE A 129 -3.34 -12.27 -46.84
N ASN A 130 -2.41 -11.70 -47.58
CA ASN A 130 -2.57 -11.46 -49.01
C ASN A 130 -2.19 -12.73 -49.77
N ARG A 131 -3.13 -13.28 -50.54
CA ARG A 131 -2.93 -14.53 -51.29
C ARG A 131 -1.85 -14.46 -52.38
N ARG A 132 -1.44 -13.27 -52.84
CA ARG A 132 -0.44 -13.10 -53.89
C ARG A 132 0.99 -13.23 -53.36
N ASP A 133 1.28 -12.64 -52.19
CA ASP A 133 2.63 -12.63 -51.63
C ASP A 133 2.77 -13.43 -50.31
N GLY A 134 1.65 -13.91 -49.76
CA GLY A 134 1.60 -14.68 -48.52
C GLY A 134 1.97 -13.88 -47.28
N GLN A 135 1.93 -12.54 -47.34
CA GLN A 135 2.29 -11.66 -46.22
C GLN A 135 1.05 -11.08 -45.53
N LEU A 136 1.24 -10.64 -44.28
CA LEU A 136 0.18 -10.10 -43.45
C LEU A 136 0.02 -8.61 -43.71
N TYR A 137 -1.20 -8.16 -43.99
CA TYR A 137 -1.55 -6.75 -44.10
C TYR A 137 -2.55 -6.41 -42.99
N GLY A 138 -2.26 -5.36 -42.23
CA GLY A 138 -3.08 -4.91 -41.11
C GLY A 138 -3.44 -3.44 -41.24
N CYS A 139 -4.63 -3.07 -40.77
CA CYS A 139 -5.00 -1.68 -40.57
C CYS A 139 -5.47 -1.43 -39.14
N GLY A 140 -5.23 -0.20 -38.70
CA GLY A 140 -5.47 0.23 -37.34
C GLY A 140 -5.90 1.69 -37.26
N LEU A 141 -6.42 2.07 -36.10
CA LEU A 141 -6.83 3.41 -35.77
C LEU A 141 -6.66 3.67 -34.28
N TYR A 142 -6.70 4.95 -33.90
CA TYR A 142 -6.86 5.39 -32.53
C TYR A 142 -8.08 6.30 -32.42
N GLY A 143 -9.09 5.87 -31.66
CA GLY A 143 -10.33 6.63 -31.45
C GLY A 143 -10.89 6.56 -30.02
N TRP A 144 -10.25 5.77 -29.16
CA TRP A 144 -10.61 5.49 -27.77
C TRP A 144 -9.34 5.19 -26.96
N ALA A 145 -9.44 4.96 -25.65
CA ALA A 145 -8.29 4.66 -24.80
C ALA A 145 -7.37 3.55 -25.34
N GLY A 146 -6.07 3.85 -25.45
CA GLY A 146 -5.04 2.94 -25.98
C GLY A 146 -3.64 3.52 -25.74
N ASN A 147 -2.63 2.65 -25.73
CA ASN A 147 -1.23 3.05 -25.49
C ASN A 147 -0.55 3.59 -26.77
N LYS A 148 -1.18 3.36 -27.93
CA LYS A 148 -0.68 3.69 -29.27
C LYS A 148 -1.63 4.68 -29.93
N THR A 149 -1.19 5.92 -30.04
CA THR A 149 -2.07 7.08 -30.26
C THR A 149 -1.99 7.69 -31.66
N GLN A 150 -1.20 7.12 -32.58
CA GLN A 150 -1.28 7.53 -33.99
C GLN A 150 -2.71 7.34 -34.50
N PRO A 151 -3.31 8.34 -35.19
CA PRO A 151 -4.72 8.28 -35.61
C PRO A 151 -5.09 7.06 -36.44
N GLY A 152 -4.14 6.52 -37.21
CA GLY A 152 -4.32 5.27 -37.94
C GLY A 152 -3.08 4.82 -38.69
N GLY A 153 -3.17 3.65 -39.31
CA GLY A 153 -2.04 3.04 -40.00
C GLY A 153 -2.45 1.87 -40.88
N PHE A 154 -1.72 1.70 -41.98
CA PHE A 154 -1.79 0.53 -42.85
C PHE A 154 -0.40 -0.11 -42.93
N TYR A 155 -0.29 -1.34 -42.47
CA TYR A 155 0.98 -2.02 -42.26
C TYR A 155 1.04 -3.29 -43.09
N ARG A 156 2.24 -3.57 -43.63
CA ARG A 156 2.60 -4.87 -44.17
C ARG A 156 3.65 -5.48 -43.25
N VAL A 157 3.33 -6.64 -42.68
CA VAL A 157 4.25 -7.43 -41.86
C VAL A 157 4.72 -8.60 -42.70
N ARG A 158 6.04 -8.81 -42.75
CA ARG A 158 6.65 -9.89 -43.52
C ARG A 158 7.55 -10.76 -42.66
N SER A 159 7.49 -12.07 -42.87
CA SER A 159 8.53 -12.98 -42.39
C SER A 159 9.85 -12.66 -43.10
N THR A 160 10.93 -12.53 -42.33
CA THR A 160 12.29 -12.29 -42.84
C THR A 160 13.10 -13.58 -42.97
N GLY A 161 12.55 -14.72 -42.50
CA GLY A 161 13.27 -15.98 -42.37
C GLY A 161 14.30 -16.02 -41.22
N GLN A 162 14.42 -14.95 -40.43
CA GLN A 162 15.28 -14.94 -39.25
C GLN A 162 14.66 -15.78 -38.10
N PRO A 163 15.50 -16.36 -37.23
CA PRO A 163 15.04 -17.07 -36.04
C PRO A 163 14.07 -16.23 -35.19
N LEU A 164 12.96 -16.84 -34.79
CA LEU A 164 11.86 -16.17 -34.10
C LEU A 164 12.09 -16.11 -32.59
N ARG A 165 12.67 -17.17 -32.04
CA ARG A 165 13.08 -17.37 -30.64
C ARG A 165 11.94 -17.19 -29.63
N LEU A 166 10.80 -17.82 -29.89
CA LEU A 166 9.63 -17.80 -28.99
C LEU A 166 9.01 -19.19 -28.78
N PRO A 167 8.24 -19.38 -27.68
CA PRO A 167 7.37 -20.53 -27.51
C PRO A 167 6.32 -20.62 -28.64
N THR A 168 6.17 -21.79 -29.25
CA THR A 168 5.22 -22.09 -30.33
C THR A 168 4.14 -23.09 -29.90
N GLU A 169 4.34 -23.84 -28.82
CA GLU A 169 3.35 -24.77 -28.27
C GLU A 169 3.32 -24.68 -26.74
N LEU A 170 2.16 -24.97 -26.17
CA LEU A 170 1.91 -25.05 -24.73
C LEU A 170 1.14 -26.33 -24.43
N HIS A 171 1.61 -27.10 -23.44
CA HIS A 171 0.87 -28.17 -22.83
C HIS A 171 0.85 -28.02 -21.30
N VAL A 172 -0.34 -28.07 -20.71
CA VAL A 172 -0.48 -28.13 -19.26
C VAL A 172 -0.41 -29.60 -18.83
N ALA A 173 0.71 -30.00 -18.26
CA ALA A 173 0.92 -31.35 -17.74
C ALA A 173 0.31 -31.53 -16.34
N ALA A 174 0.27 -32.76 -15.84
CA ALA A 174 -0.26 -33.09 -14.51
C ALA A 174 0.50 -32.40 -13.36
N ASN A 175 1.76 -32.03 -13.57
CA ASN A 175 2.69 -31.52 -12.55
C ASN A 175 3.47 -30.25 -12.99
N GLY A 176 3.07 -29.59 -14.08
CA GLY A 176 3.77 -28.40 -14.56
C GLY A 176 3.39 -27.98 -15.97
N LEU A 177 4.24 -27.17 -16.61
CA LEU A 177 4.03 -26.64 -17.96
C LEU A 177 5.10 -27.15 -18.91
N VAL A 178 4.70 -27.55 -20.11
CA VAL A 178 5.62 -27.93 -21.19
C VAL A 178 5.47 -26.93 -22.33
N LEU A 179 6.58 -26.33 -22.75
CA LEU A 179 6.65 -25.38 -23.85
C LEU A 179 7.54 -25.93 -24.95
N ARG A 180 7.13 -25.75 -26.21
CA ARG A 180 8.03 -25.96 -27.36
C ARG A 180 8.48 -24.62 -27.91
N PHE A 181 9.75 -24.48 -28.27
CA PHE A 181 10.33 -23.27 -28.87
C PHE A 181 10.63 -23.46 -30.36
N SER A 182 10.56 -22.34 -31.09
CA SER A 182 10.90 -22.27 -32.51
C SER A 182 12.37 -22.61 -32.80
N GLU A 183 13.27 -22.39 -31.84
CA GLU A 183 14.70 -22.69 -31.91
C GLU A 183 15.21 -23.37 -30.62
N PRO A 184 16.33 -24.12 -30.68
CA PRO A 184 16.94 -24.69 -29.49
C PRO A 184 17.37 -23.63 -28.48
N LEU A 185 17.21 -23.93 -27.19
CA LEU A 185 17.59 -23.08 -26.07
C LEU A 185 19.01 -23.38 -25.57
N ASP A 186 19.65 -22.39 -24.95
CA ASP A 186 20.88 -22.59 -24.18
C ASP A 186 20.55 -23.38 -22.91
N PRO A 187 21.12 -24.60 -22.74
CA PRO A 187 20.85 -25.44 -21.58
C PRO A 187 21.06 -24.74 -20.24
N LEU A 188 22.11 -23.91 -20.11
CA LEU A 188 22.46 -23.27 -18.84
C LEU A 188 21.35 -22.35 -18.34
N THR A 189 20.80 -21.53 -19.25
CA THR A 189 19.70 -20.62 -18.89
C THR A 189 18.35 -21.35 -18.85
N ALA A 190 18.14 -22.32 -19.73
CA ALA A 190 16.87 -23.04 -19.83
C ALA A 190 16.59 -23.93 -18.61
N THR A 191 17.61 -24.57 -18.04
CA THR A 191 17.41 -25.46 -16.88
C THR A 191 17.47 -24.73 -15.54
N ASP A 192 17.83 -23.44 -15.51
CA ASP A 192 17.93 -22.62 -14.30
C ASP A 192 16.52 -22.14 -13.84
N PRO A 193 15.97 -22.64 -12.73
CA PRO A 193 14.63 -22.28 -12.28
C PRO A 193 14.47 -20.79 -11.94
N SER A 194 15.57 -20.07 -11.64
CA SER A 194 15.56 -18.64 -11.34
C SER A 194 15.30 -17.74 -12.56
N ARG A 195 15.26 -18.33 -13.77
CA ARG A 195 14.93 -17.63 -15.02
C ARG A 195 13.43 -17.53 -15.30
N TYR A 196 12.62 -18.04 -14.37
CA TYR A 196 11.18 -18.15 -14.49
C TYR A 196 10.47 -17.51 -13.30
N SER A 197 9.46 -16.70 -13.56
CA SER A 197 8.50 -16.24 -12.54
C SER A 197 7.11 -16.66 -12.95
N VAL A 198 6.37 -17.26 -12.02
CA VAL A 198 5.02 -17.75 -12.26
C VAL A 198 4.06 -17.18 -11.21
N GLU A 199 3.09 -16.40 -11.67
CA GLU A 199 1.97 -15.93 -10.87
C GLU A 199 0.66 -16.53 -11.38
N ARG A 200 -0.29 -16.77 -10.48
CA ARG A 200 -1.66 -17.16 -10.83
C ARG A 200 -2.69 -16.41 -10.00
N TRP A 201 -3.88 -16.24 -10.56
CA TRP A 201 -5.02 -15.63 -9.88
C TRP A 201 -6.34 -15.97 -10.58
N ASN A 202 -7.42 -15.68 -9.88
CA ASN A 202 -8.79 -15.76 -10.34
C ASN A 202 -9.43 -14.37 -10.35
N TYR A 203 -10.57 -14.30 -11.02
CA TYR A 203 -11.44 -13.14 -11.05
C TYR A 203 -12.82 -13.50 -10.51
N ARG A 204 -13.61 -12.49 -10.14
CA ARG A 204 -15.01 -12.66 -9.76
C ARG A 204 -15.91 -12.23 -10.92
N TRP A 205 -16.80 -13.12 -11.35
CA TRP A 205 -17.81 -12.78 -12.35
C TRP A 205 -19.00 -12.10 -11.69
N THR A 206 -19.02 -10.77 -11.76
CA THR A 206 -20.03 -9.93 -11.11
C THR A 206 -20.53 -8.85 -12.07
N GLN A 207 -21.54 -8.10 -11.66
CA GLN A 207 -22.02 -6.94 -12.41
C GLN A 207 -21.01 -5.79 -12.48
N ASN A 208 -19.87 -5.86 -11.79
CA ASN A 208 -18.90 -4.76 -11.74
C ASN A 208 -18.16 -4.62 -13.07
N TYR A 209 -17.62 -3.42 -13.31
CA TYR A 209 -16.74 -3.21 -14.45
C TYR A 209 -15.39 -3.89 -14.16
N GLY A 210 -15.15 -5.04 -14.77
CA GLY A 210 -13.95 -5.84 -14.53
C GLY A 210 -13.92 -6.49 -13.15
N SER A 211 -12.75 -7.00 -12.76
CA SER A 211 -12.54 -7.63 -11.45
C SER A 211 -11.13 -7.33 -10.93
N PRO A 212 -10.97 -7.09 -9.62
CA PRO A 212 -9.67 -7.22 -8.96
C PRO A 212 -9.09 -8.64 -9.14
N ASP A 213 -7.79 -8.76 -8.90
CA ASP A 213 -7.12 -10.06 -8.84
C ASP A 213 -7.41 -10.72 -7.48
N PHE A 214 -7.76 -12.01 -7.50
CA PHE A 214 -7.94 -12.83 -6.31
C PHE A 214 -7.03 -14.05 -6.33
N LYS A 215 -6.41 -14.36 -5.20
CA LYS A 215 -5.73 -15.64 -4.98
C LYS A 215 -6.72 -16.80 -5.13
N LEU A 216 -6.24 -18.02 -5.29
CA LEU A 216 -7.12 -19.19 -5.41
C LEU A 216 -7.99 -19.43 -4.16
N ASN A 217 -7.54 -18.99 -2.99
CA ASN A 217 -8.31 -19.06 -1.74
C ASN A 217 -9.41 -17.98 -1.63
N GLY A 218 -9.52 -17.06 -2.60
CA GLY A 218 -10.52 -16.01 -2.64
C GLY A 218 -10.11 -14.69 -1.99
N GLU A 219 -8.93 -14.58 -1.39
CA GLU A 219 -8.37 -13.32 -0.88
C GLU A 219 -7.93 -12.41 -2.04
N PRO A 220 -8.00 -11.07 -1.89
CA PRO A 220 -7.41 -10.15 -2.86
C PRO A 220 -5.91 -10.40 -3.05
N GLY A 221 -5.45 -10.39 -4.30
CA GLY A 221 -4.04 -10.57 -4.66
C GLY A 221 -3.80 -11.71 -5.66
N ARG A 222 -2.56 -12.17 -5.73
CA ARG A 222 -2.10 -13.25 -6.63
C ARG A 222 -1.27 -14.26 -5.86
N ASP A 223 -1.31 -15.53 -6.28
CA ASP A 223 -0.43 -16.56 -5.75
C ASP A 223 0.83 -16.66 -6.62
N ARG A 224 1.99 -16.84 -5.98
CA ARG A 224 3.24 -17.17 -6.67
C ARG A 224 3.46 -18.68 -6.64
N LEU A 225 3.83 -19.25 -7.77
CA LEU A 225 4.21 -20.66 -7.90
C LEU A 225 5.73 -20.77 -7.98
N VAL A 226 6.30 -21.68 -7.19
CA VAL A 226 7.73 -21.98 -7.23
C VAL A 226 8.00 -22.89 -8.43
N VAL A 227 8.97 -22.51 -9.26
CA VAL A 227 9.55 -23.43 -10.26
C VAL A 227 10.55 -24.32 -9.54
N ALA A 228 10.16 -25.56 -9.24
CA ALA A 228 10.99 -26.46 -8.44
C ALA A 228 12.17 -27.02 -9.24
N ALA A 229 11.97 -27.21 -10.54
CA ALA A 229 12.99 -27.66 -11.48
C ALA A 229 12.59 -27.28 -12.91
N ALA A 230 13.57 -27.11 -13.78
CA ALA A 230 13.38 -26.91 -15.21
C ALA A 230 14.20 -27.96 -15.97
N TYR A 231 13.58 -28.56 -16.97
CA TYR A 231 14.14 -29.66 -17.76
C TYR A 231 14.09 -29.31 -19.25
N LEU A 232 15.16 -29.63 -19.97
CA LEU A 232 15.27 -29.39 -21.40
C LEU A 232 15.40 -30.71 -22.15
N SER A 233 14.62 -30.89 -23.23
CA SER A 233 14.75 -32.04 -24.13
C SER A 233 16.10 -32.07 -24.84
N GLN A 234 16.47 -33.24 -25.35
CA GLN A 234 17.73 -33.46 -26.07
C GLN A 234 17.90 -32.54 -27.31
N ASP A 235 16.82 -32.24 -28.03
CA ASP A 235 16.84 -31.33 -29.18
C ASP A 235 16.88 -29.84 -28.78
N GLY A 236 16.87 -29.55 -27.48
CA GLY A 236 16.90 -28.21 -26.92
C GLY A 236 15.61 -27.40 -27.14
N ARG A 237 14.54 -27.99 -27.67
CA ARG A 237 13.33 -27.25 -28.09
C ARG A 237 12.14 -27.42 -27.17
N ARG A 238 12.11 -28.43 -26.29
CA ARG A 238 11.04 -28.61 -25.31
C ARG A 238 11.56 -28.32 -23.91
N LEU A 239 10.90 -27.38 -23.25
CA LEU A 239 11.17 -26.99 -21.88
C LEU A 239 10.01 -27.46 -21.00
N PHE A 240 10.31 -28.21 -19.95
CA PHE A 240 9.35 -28.57 -18.91
C PHE A 240 9.69 -27.82 -17.63
N LEU A 241 8.72 -27.07 -17.12
CA LEU A 241 8.78 -26.38 -15.83
C LEU A 241 7.94 -27.15 -14.81
N LYS A 242 8.58 -27.69 -13.78
CA LYS A 242 7.91 -28.41 -12.69
C LYS A 242 7.37 -27.42 -11.67
N LEU A 243 6.05 -27.40 -11.48
CA LEU A 243 5.34 -26.43 -10.65
C LEU A 243 4.55 -27.15 -9.56
N PRO A 244 5.13 -27.40 -8.38
CA PRO A 244 4.38 -27.92 -7.24
C PRO A 244 3.21 -27.01 -6.91
N GLY A 245 2.02 -27.60 -6.76
CA GLY A 245 0.80 -26.85 -6.46
C GLY A 245 0.12 -26.25 -7.69
N LEU A 246 0.52 -26.59 -8.92
CA LEU A 246 -0.24 -26.26 -10.14
C LEU A 246 -1.70 -26.72 -9.99
N ALA A 247 -2.64 -25.83 -10.28
CA ALA A 247 -4.07 -26.07 -10.18
C ALA A 247 -4.81 -25.17 -11.18
N PRO A 248 -6.07 -25.47 -11.51
CA PRO A 248 -6.88 -24.62 -12.38
C PRO A 248 -6.92 -23.17 -11.87
N ALA A 249 -6.75 -22.23 -12.79
CA ALA A 249 -6.76 -20.81 -12.53
C ALA A 249 -7.25 -20.07 -13.78
N MET A 250 -8.11 -19.05 -13.59
CA MET A 250 -8.56 -18.21 -14.69
C MET A 250 -7.38 -17.51 -15.37
N GLN A 251 -6.34 -17.16 -14.61
CA GLN A 251 -5.15 -16.55 -15.16
C GLN A 251 -3.87 -17.09 -14.54
N MET A 252 -2.88 -17.29 -15.39
CA MET A 252 -1.50 -17.55 -15.01
C MET A 252 -0.55 -16.82 -15.94
N HIS A 253 0.50 -16.23 -15.39
CA HIS A 253 1.50 -15.46 -16.11
C HIS A 253 2.89 -16.02 -15.80
N LEU A 254 3.54 -16.55 -16.82
CA LEU A 254 4.91 -17.06 -16.79
C LEU A 254 5.81 -16.05 -17.50
N GLN A 255 6.77 -15.48 -16.78
CA GLN A 255 7.83 -14.67 -17.36
C GLN A 255 9.09 -15.50 -17.56
N MET A 256 9.84 -15.21 -18.63
CA MET A 256 11.03 -15.96 -19.02
C MET A 256 12.17 -15.01 -19.40
N ASN A 257 13.37 -15.26 -18.85
CA ASN A 257 14.62 -14.60 -19.25
C ASN A 257 15.68 -15.65 -19.61
N LEU A 258 15.72 -16.06 -20.87
CA LEU A 258 16.52 -17.17 -21.37
C LEU A 258 17.51 -16.72 -22.46
N LYS A 259 18.34 -17.65 -22.92
CA LYS A 259 19.09 -17.54 -24.17
C LYS A 259 18.71 -18.67 -25.11
N ALA A 260 18.69 -18.38 -26.40
CA ALA A 260 18.73 -19.41 -27.43
C ALA A 260 20.13 -20.04 -27.50
N ALA A 261 20.26 -21.21 -28.11
CA ALA A 261 21.54 -21.90 -28.29
C ALA A 261 22.54 -21.09 -29.15
N ASP A 262 22.06 -20.14 -29.96
CA ASP A 262 22.87 -19.18 -30.71
C ASP A 262 23.33 -17.98 -29.86
N GLY A 263 23.01 -17.96 -28.56
CA GLY A 263 23.37 -16.93 -27.59
C GLY A 263 22.43 -15.72 -27.55
N ALA A 264 21.45 -15.63 -28.47
CA ALA A 264 20.52 -14.51 -28.49
C ALA A 264 19.58 -14.53 -27.28
N ALA A 265 19.32 -13.35 -26.70
CA ALA A 265 18.45 -13.23 -25.54
C ALA A 265 16.97 -13.48 -25.91
N ILE A 266 16.27 -14.23 -25.05
CA ILE A 266 14.83 -14.46 -25.11
C ILE A 266 14.22 -13.86 -23.85
N ARG A 267 13.62 -12.67 -23.99
CA ARG A 267 12.87 -11.99 -22.93
C ARG A 267 11.42 -11.94 -23.34
N THR A 268 10.62 -12.84 -22.80
CA THR A 268 9.21 -12.97 -23.20
C THR A 268 8.37 -13.49 -22.05
N PHE A 269 7.07 -13.57 -22.26
CA PHE A 269 6.13 -14.13 -21.31
C PHE A 269 5.11 -15.01 -22.01
N LEU A 270 4.54 -15.93 -21.25
CA LEU A 270 3.31 -16.64 -21.58
C LEU A 270 2.22 -16.19 -20.61
N HIS A 271 1.13 -15.64 -21.15
CA HIS A 271 -0.07 -15.34 -20.38
C HIS A 271 -1.18 -16.29 -20.77
N HIS A 272 -1.59 -17.18 -19.86
CA HIS A 272 -2.45 -18.31 -20.18
C HIS A 272 -3.51 -18.58 -19.12
N THR A 273 -4.48 -19.40 -19.49
CA THR A 273 -5.53 -19.90 -18.60
C THR A 273 -5.42 -21.40 -18.46
N VAL A 274 -5.59 -21.90 -17.23
CA VAL A 274 -5.59 -23.33 -16.94
C VAL A 274 -6.99 -23.73 -16.47
N HIS A 275 -7.78 -24.32 -17.36
CA HIS A 275 -9.09 -24.88 -16.98
C HIS A 275 -8.94 -26.32 -16.49
N ARG A 276 -8.08 -27.09 -17.14
CA ARG A 276 -7.79 -28.50 -16.82
C ARG A 276 -6.29 -28.76 -16.90
N LEU A 277 -5.85 -29.72 -16.11
CA LEU A 277 -4.50 -30.28 -16.18
C LEU A 277 -4.54 -31.55 -17.05
N GLY A 278 -3.47 -31.79 -17.80
CA GLY A 278 -3.29 -33.03 -18.55
C GLY A 278 -3.08 -34.24 -17.63
N ARG A 279 -3.18 -35.45 -18.21
CA ARG A 279 -2.97 -36.71 -17.48
C ARG A 279 -1.52 -37.16 -17.42
N GLN A 280 -0.71 -36.75 -18.39
CA GLN A 280 0.71 -37.08 -18.47
C GLN A 280 1.52 -36.13 -17.59
N SER A 281 2.58 -36.65 -16.96
CA SER A 281 3.57 -35.79 -16.30
C SER A 281 4.42 -35.06 -17.35
N GLY A 282 4.97 -33.90 -17.01
CA GLY A 282 5.75 -33.11 -17.95
C GLY A 282 7.04 -33.81 -18.39
N GLU A 283 7.62 -34.65 -17.54
CA GLU A 283 8.79 -35.48 -17.87
C GLU A 283 8.49 -36.41 -19.07
N GLN A 284 7.26 -36.94 -19.17
CA GLN A 284 6.84 -37.81 -20.28
C GLN A 284 6.80 -37.10 -21.65
N TRP A 285 6.80 -35.76 -21.67
CA TRP A 285 6.79 -34.97 -22.90
C TRP A 285 8.19 -34.70 -23.48
N LEU A 286 9.25 -34.88 -22.70
CA LEU A 286 10.61 -34.49 -23.08
C LEU A 286 11.32 -35.54 -23.96
N GLY A 287 11.00 -36.82 -23.76
CA GLY A 287 11.82 -37.93 -24.26
C GLY A 287 13.14 -38.07 -23.47
N GLU A 288 13.72 -39.27 -23.46
CA GLU A 288 15.00 -39.53 -22.77
C GLU A 288 16.19 -39.39 -23.74
N PRO A 289 17.33 -38.78 -23.32
CA PRO A 289 17.60 -38.15 -22.01
C PRO A 289 17.27 -36.64 -21.97
N ALA A 290 16.74 -36.17 -20.84
CA ALA A 290 16.51 -34.74 -20.58
C ALA A 290 17.62 -34.13 -19.70
N LEU A 291 18.07 -32.92 -20.04
CA LEU A 291 18.97 -32.13 -19.19
C LEU A 291 18.17 -31.47 -18.07
N ALA A 292 18.69 -31.48 -16.84
CA ALA A 292 18.03 -30.92 -15.68
C ALA A 292 19.02 -30.16 -14.80
N ALA A 293 18.57 -29.05 -14.24
CA ALA A 293 19.15 -28.50 -13.03
C ALA A 293 18.04 -28.44 -11.97
N THR A 294 18.36 -28.93 -10.78
CA THR A 294 17.50 -28.80 -9.60
C THR A 294 17.79 -27.46 -8.94
N ALA A 295 16.75 -26.79 -8.42
CA ALA A 295 16.94 -25.66 -7.52
C ALA A 295 17.55 -26.17 -6.20
N SER A 296 18.87 -26.28 -6.12
CA SER A 296 19.55 -26.48 -4.83
C SER A 296 19.93 -25.12 -4.24
N GLY A 297 19.44 -24.84 -3.02
CA GLY A 297 19.93 -23.73 -2.21
C GLY A 297 19.34 -22.34 -2.46
N LEU A 298 18.21 -22.20 -3.19
CA LEU A 298 17.52 -20.91 -3.23
C LEU A 298 17.03 -20.53 -1.83
N PRO A 299 17.29 -19.30 -1.35
CA PRO A 299 16.76 -18.86 -0.07
C PRO A 299 15.23 -18.92 -0.09
N ALA A 300 14.64 -19.38 1.02
CA ALA A 300 13.20 -19.38 1.23
C ALA A 300 12.89 -18.76 2.61
N LEU A 301 11.85 -17.95 2.66
CA LEU A 301 11.31 -17.39 3.89
C LEU A 301 10.14 -18.26 4.36
N ARG A 302 10.01 -18.48 5.67
CA ARG A 302 8.83 -19.17 6.23
C ARG A 302 7.60 -18.28 6.11
N GLN A 303 7.76 -17.02 6.46
CA GLN A 303 6.75 -15.98 6.29
C GLN A 303 7.41 -14.70 5.79
N GLU A 304 7.00 -14.24 4.62
CA GLU A 304 7.54 -13.02 4.02
C GLU A 304 6.88 -11.77 4.62
N ALA A 305 7.68 -10.76 4.96
CA ALA A 305 7.24 -9.40 5.28
C ALA A 305 8.06 -8.37 4.51
N PHE A 306 7.45 -7.24 4.13
CA PHE A 306 8.15 -6.16 3.41
C PHE A 306 9.16 -5.43 4.30
N GLY A 307 10.24 -4.94 3.68
CA GLY A 307 11.33 -4.23 4.32
C GLY A 307 12.52 -5.13 4.69
N LEU A 308 13.47 -4.55 5.43
CA LEU A 308 14.70 -5.16 5.91
C LEU A 308 14.75 -5.10 7.43
N THR A 309 15.43 -6.05 8.06
CA THR A 309 15.83 -5.96 9.46
C THR A 309 16.98 -4.95 9.58
N LEU A 310 16.79 -3.86 10.30
CA LEU A 310 17.82 -2.86 10.60
C LEU A 310 18.26 -3.01 12.06
N THR A 311 19.52 -3.36 12.26
CA THR A 311 20.19 -3.33 13.57
C THR A 311 21.07 -2.10 13.68
N LEU A 312 20.90 -1.34 14.76
CA LEU A 312 21.72 -0.18 15.11
C LEU A 312 22.55 -0.53 16.35
N LEU A 313 23.87 -0.34 16.27
CA LEU A 313 24.83 -0.62 17.35
C LEU A 313 25.65 0.64 17.66
N GLY A 314 25.66 1.08 18.92
CA GLY A 314 26.49 2.20 19.35
C GLY A 314 27.96 1.82 19.44
N ARG A 315 28.87 2.67 18.92
CA ARG A 315 30.32 2.37 18.91
C ARG A 315 31.04 2.87 20.16
N ASP A 316 30.76 4.11 20.55
CA ASP A 316 31.57 4.82 21.55
C ASP A 316 30.73 5.43 22.68
N GLY A 317 31.40 5.78 23.77
CA GLY A 317 30.84 6.53 24.87
C GLY A 317 29.64 5.81 25.52
N PRO A 318 28.61 6.55 25.98
CA PRO A 318 27.43 5.98 26.61
C PRO A 318 26.60 5.04 25.72
N ALA A 319 26.84 5.03 24.40
CA ALA A 319 26.16 4.14 23.46
C ALA A 319 26.87 2.78 23.30
N GLN A 320 28.11 2.65 23.77
CA GLN A 320 28.93 1.47 23.53
C GLN A 320 28.26 0.19 24.09
N GLY A 321 28.08 -0.80 23.22
CA GLY A 321 27.42 -2.06 23.56
C GLY A 321 25.89 -2.02 23.61
N LEU A 322 25.27 -0.85 23.43
CA LEU A 322 23.82 -0.73 23.26
C LEU A 322 23.43 -1.02 21.82
N SER A 323 22.35 -1.78 21.65
CA SER A 323 21.78 -2.08 20.35
C SER A 323 20.27 -1.94 20.31
N ASP A 324 19.75 -1.80 19.11
CA ASP A 324 18.34 -1.80 18.80
C ASP A 324 18.12 -2.43 17.43
N THR A 325 17.01 -3.11 17.26
CA THR A 325 16.65 -3.75 15.99
C THR A 325 15.21 -3.42 15.65
N ARG A 326 14.97 -2.98 14.42
CA ARG A 326 13.65 -2.61 13.92
C ARG A 326 13.52 -2.90 12.43
N THR A 327 12.30 -2.94 11.93
CA THR A 327 12.08 -2.99 10.49
C THR A 327 12.45 -1.64 9.87
N SER A 328 13.12 -1.69 8.72
CA SER A 328 13.44 -0.56 7.86
C SER A 328 12.84 -0.81 6.48
N ARG A 329 12.16 0.19 5.92
CA ARG A 329 11.51 0.04 4.60
C ARG A 329 12.52 0.02 3.45
N LEU A 330 13.62 0.75 3.65
CA LEU A 330 14.69 0.97 2.69
C LEU A 330 16.04 0.68 3.35
N ALA A 331 17.07 0.44 2.55
CA ALA A 331 18.46 0.60 2.98
C ALA A 331 18.85 2.08 2.89
N ALA A 332 18.22 2.90 3.74
CA ALA A 332 18.44 4.33 3.80
C ALA A 332 18.24 4.84 5.24
N LEU A 333 18.99 5.88 5.63
CA LEU A 333 18.76 6.62 6.86
C LEU A 333 19.37 8.01 6.77
N ALA A 334 18.77 8.96 7.48
CA ALA A 334 19.37 10.25 7.78
C ALA A 334 19.23 10.53 9.27
N VAL A 335 20.34 10.89 9.91
CA VAL A 335 20.41 11.24 11.33
C VAL A 335 21.07 12.62 11.41
N PRO A 336 20.31 13.67 11.77
CA PRO A 336 20.90 14.99 11.97
C PRO A 336 21.98 14.95 13.06
N SER A 337 23.01 15.78 12.92
CA SER A 337 24.09 15.86 13.92
C SER A 337 23.53 16.14 15.32
N GLY A 338 24.07 15.45 16.34
CA GLY A 338 23.62 15.55 17.73
C GLY A 338 22.29 14.85 18.04
N GLN A 339 21.67 14.16 17.07
CA GLN A 339 20.46 13.37 17.31
C GLN A 339 20.74 11.87 17.44
N SER A 340 19.81 11.17 18.06
CA SER A 340 19.85 9.71 18.19
C SER A 340 19.36 9.01 16.92
N PRO A 341 20.05 7.96 16.43
CA PRO A 341 19.55 7.15 15.29
C PRO A 341 18.29 6.34 15.66
N THR A 342 18.11 6.07 16.95
CA THR A 342 16.98 5.38 17.56
C THR A 342 16.87 5.82 19.02
N PRO A 343 15.66 5.85 19.62
CA PRO A 343 15.47 6.27 21.01
C PRO A 343 16.22 5.44 22.05
N PHE A 344 16.68 4.25 21.66
CA PHE A 344 17.39 3.30 22.50
C PHE A 344 18.91 3.50 22.50
N LEU A 345 19.45 4.34 21.62
CA LEU A 345 20.86 4.72 21.58
C LEU A 345 20.98 6.22 21.86
N PRO A 346 21.88 6.67 22.76
CA PRO A 346 22.20 8.10 22.87
C PRO A 346 22.86 8.62 21.59
N PRO A 347 22.84 9.94 21.34
CA PRO A 347 23.54 10.53 20.19
C PRO A 347 25.04 10.18 20.21
N GLY A 348 25.59 9.87 19.04
CA GLY A 348 26.99 9.46 18.88
C GLY A 348 27.19 8.55 17.67
N PRO A 349 28.43 8.07 17.44
CA PRO A 349 28.74 7.19 16.32
C PRO A 349 28.10 5.80 16.49
N PHE A 350 27.62 5.24 15.38
CA PHE A 350 26.92 3.96 15.35
C PHE A 350 27.23 3.17 14.07
N VAL A 351 26.92 1.88 14.12
CA VAL A 351 26.87 1.00 12.95
C VAL A 351 25.41 0.67 12.67
N ALA A 352 24.99 0.80 11.42
CA ALA A 352 23.71 0.35 10.91
C ALA A 352 23.90 -0.87 10.01
N THR A 353 23.24 -1.98 10.32
CA THR A 353 23.25 -3.19 9.50
C THR A 353 21.84 -3.50 9.03
N TRP A 354 21.60 -3.41 7.72
CA TRP A 354 20.37 -3.89 7.10
C TRP A 354 20.56 -5.31 6.60
N ARG A 355 19.61 -6.20 6.92
CA ARG A 355 19.57 -7.60 6.46
C ARG A 355 18.20 -7.95 5.90
N GLY A 356 18.20 -8.70 4.82
CA GLY A 356 16.98 -9.24 4.21
C GLY A 356 17.27 -9.74 2.81
N PHE A 357 16.31 -9.54 1.92
CA PHE A 357 16.37 -10.03 0.56
C PHE A 357 15.86 -9.00 -0.45
N ILE A 358 16.48 -8.98 -1.63
CA ILE A 358 15.91 -8.38 -2.84
C ILE A 358 15.13 -9.48 -3.56
N ARG A 359 13.83 -9.29 -3.70
CA ARG A 359 12.92 -10.19 -4.42
C ARG A 359 12.68 -9.69 -5.84
N LEU A 360 13.18 -10.43 -6.82
CA LEU A 360 12.97 -10.14 -8.23
C LEU A 360 12.02 -11.14 -8.87
N ASP A 361 11.25 -10.69 -9.85
CA ASP A 361 10.52 -11.59 -10.74
C ASP A 361 11.50 -12.28 -11.68
N LEU A 362 12.38 -11.51 -12.32
CA LEU A 362 13.40 -12.03 -13.20
C LEU A 362 14.79 -11.59 -12.74
N GLY A 363 15.72 -12.55 -12.77
CA GLY A 363 17.13 -12.26 -12.55
C GLY A 363 17.73 -11.37 -13.64
N GLY A 364 18.80 -10.68 -13.31
CA GLY A 364 19.51 -9.75 -14.19
C GLY A 364 20.81 -9.28 -13.56
N THR A 365 21.64 -8.59 -14.35
CA THR A 365 22.84 -7.94 -13.84
C THR A 365 22.49 -6.54 -13.33
N TYR A 366 22.74 -6.31 -12.05
CA TYR A 366 22.49 -5.03 -11.38
C TYR A 366 23.78 -4.46 -10.83
N ARG A 367 23.90 -3.14 -10.79
CA ARG A 367 25.01 -2.42 -10.16
C ARG A 367 24.51 -1.64 -8.97
N PHE A 368 25.20 -1.69 -7.84
CA PHE A 368 24.85 -0.96 -6.63
C PHE A 368 25.64 0.35 -6.49
N HIS A 369 24.96 1.40 -6.05
CA HIS A 369 25.49 2.75 -5.88
C HIS A 369 25.11 3.29 -4.49
N PRO A 370 25.94 3.07 -3.45
CA PRO A 370 25.72 3.71 -2.16
C PRO A 370 26.05 5.21 -2.26
N VAL A 371 25.22 6.05 -1.65
CA VAL A 371 25.38 7.51 -1.60
C VAL A 371 25.22 7.96 -0.15
N GLY A 372 26.09 8.86 0.33
CA GLY A 372 26.02 9.31 1.72
C GLY A 372 27.33 9.85 2.29
N ARG A 373 27.44 9.85 3.62
CA ARG A 373 28.66 10.16 4.38
C ARG A 373 28.95 9.03 5.34
N GLY A 374 30.21 8.61 5.49
CA GLY A 374 30.57 7.50 6.37
C GLY A 374 31.16 6.35 5.56
N ARG A 375 31.07 5.11 6.04
CA ARG A 375 31.70 3.97 5.38
C ARG A 375 30.70 2.84 5.17
N VAL A 376 30.75 2.15 4.04
CA VAL A 376 29.78 1.09 3.71
C VAL A 376 30.45 -0.20 3.23
N THR A 377 29.91 -1.32 3.67
CA THR A 377 30.17 -2.66 3.15
C THR A 377 28.85 -3.26 2.65
N LEU A 378 28.86 -3.83 1.45
CA LEU A 378 27.70 -4.46 0.83
C LEU A 378 28.03 -5.91 0.47
N THR A 379 27.19 -6.82 0.94
CA THR A 379 27.23 -8.24 0.60
C THR A 379 25.90 -8.62 -0.05
N VAL A 380 25.97 -9.31 -1.19
CA VAL A 380 24.80 -9.83 -1.90
C VAL A 380 25.02 -11.31 -2.18
N ASN A 381 24.05 -12.17 -1.87
CA ASN A 381 24.20 -13.63 -2.03
C ASN A 381 25.46 -14.19 -1.35
N HIS A 382 25.81 -13.62 -0.19
CA HIS A 382 27.03 -13.94 0.58
C HIS A 382 28.37 -13.56 -0.08
N GLU A 383 28.34 -12.87 -1.21
CA GLU A 383 29.52 -12.32 -1.88
C GLU A 383 29.67 -10.82 -1.58
N THR A 384 30.87 -10.41 -1.18
CA THR A 384 31.17 -8.99 -0.95
C THR A 384 31.21 -8.24 -2.27
N VAL A 385 30.26 -7.32 -2.47
CA VAL A 385 30.12 -6.48 -3.67
C VAL A 385 30.87 -5.17 -3.50
N ILE A 386 30.79 -4.58 -2.31
CA ILE A 386 31.49 -3.35 -1.96
C ILE A 386 32.22 -3.59 -0.64
N SER A 387 33.55 -3.47 -0.66
CA SER A 387 34.39 -3.68 0.51
C SER A 387 34.73 -2.35 1.16
N ALA A 388 33.99 -2.00 2.22
CA ALA A 388 34.32 -0.94 3.16
C ALA A 388 34.77 0.38 2.50
N ALA A 389 33.93 0.94 1.62
CA ALA A 389 34.17 2.16 0.87
C ALA A 389 33.75 3.42 1.66
N ASP A 390 34.59 4.45 1.65
CA ASP A 390 34.26 5.76 2.22
C ASP A 390 33.34 6.54 1.29
N LEU A 391 32.31 7.16 1.86
CA LEU A 391 31.30 7.96 1.18
C LEU A 391 31.52 9.44 1.52
N SER A 392 31.45 10.31 0.52
CA SER A 392 31.50 11.78 0.66
C SER A 392 30.19 12.43 0.19
N ASP A 393 29.90 13.63 0.71
CA ASP A 393 28.70 14.43 0.42
C ASP A 393 28.43 14.64 -1.10
N GLU A 394 29.46 14.47 -1.94
CA GLU A 394 29.45 14.67 -3.40
C GLU A 394 29.63 13.39 -4.23
N ALA A 395 29.04 12.26 -3.82
CA ALA A 395 28.62 11.29 -4.84
C ALA A 395 27.36 11.83 -5.54
N THR A 396 27.49 12.97 -6.23
CA THR A 396 26.45 13.40 -7.16
C THR A 396 26.23 12.25 -8.12
N LEU A 397 25.00 11.75 -8.19
CA LEU A 397 24.50 11.01 -9.34
C LEU A 397 24.40 11.99 -10.52
N GLU A 398 25.47 12.71 -10.85
CA GLU A 398 25.51 13.50 -12.07
C GLU A 398 25.61 12.52 -13.24
N PRO A 399 24.67 12.53 -14.19
CA PRO A 399 24.92 11.95 -15.48
C PRO A 399 26.03 12.80 -16.10
N LYS A 400 27.28 12.32 -16.07
CA LYS A 400 28.35 12.93 -16.85
C LYS A 400 27.85 13.01 -18.30
N ALA A 401 27.64 14.22 -18.76
CA ALA A 401 27.14 14.51 -20.09
C ALA A 401 28.09 13.91 -21.14
N SER A 402 27.66 12.86 -21.83
CA SER A 402 27.66 12.70 -23.29
C SER A 402 27.37 11.22 -23.67
N PRO A 403 26.51 10.91 -24.65
CA PRO A 403 26.24 9.54 -25.09
C PRO A 403 27.44 8.81 -25.71
N ASP A 404 28.53 9.51 -26.04
CA ASP A 404 29.64 8.98 -26.85
C ASP A 404 30.98 8.83 -26.11
N ALA A 405 31.04 9.05 -24.79
CA ALA A 405 32.28 8.86 -24.05
C ALA A 405 32.43 7.41 -23.57
N VAL A 406 33.21 6.63 -24.31
CA VAL A 406 33.79 5.36 -23.83
C VAL A 406 34.41 5.60 -22.45
N VAL A 407 33.92 4.84 -21.48
CA VAL A 407 34.39 4.80 -20.10
C VAL A 407 35.89 4.54 -20.09
N GLN A 408 36.69 5.52 -19.67
CA GLN A 408 37.99 5.27 -19.04
C GLN A 408 37.85 5.58 -17.55
N GLU A 409 38.00 4.51 -16.79
CA GLU A 409 37.87 4.41 -15.34
C GLU A 409 39.01 5.13 -14.63
N ALA A 410 38.70 5.73 -13.48
CA ALA A 410 39.71 6.09 -12.49
C ALA A 410 39.58 5.10 -11.33
N GLY A 411 40.56 4.19 -11.21
CA GLY A 411 40.81 3.38 -10.02
C GLY A 411 40.10 2.03 -9.97
N GLU A 412 40.70 1.02 -10.60
CA GLU A 412 40.28 -0.38 -10.55
C GLU A 412 40.25 -0.93 -9.11
N SER A 413 39.06 -1.34 -8.71
CA SER A 413 38.79 -2.59 -7.99
C SER A 413 37.41 -3.08 -8.45
N SER A 414 37.39 -4.12 -9.29
CA SER A 414 36.28 -5.01 -9.70
C SER A 414 34.83 -4.51 -9.52
N SER A 415 34.14 -4.32 -10.64
CA SER A 415 32.76 -3.86 -10.79
C SER A 415 31.78 -4.21 -9.64
N ASN A 416 31.11 -3.20 -9.07
CA ASN A 416 29.90 -3.35 -8.22
C ASN A 416 28.69 -4.01 -8.93
N ALA A 417 28.91 -4.68 -10.06
CA ALA A 417 27.89 -5.37 -10.83
C ALA A 417 27.76 -6.81 -10.32
N VAL A 418 26.53 -7.22 -10.02
CA VAL A 418 26.18 -8.52 -9.44
C VAL A 418 25.08 -9.13 -10.29
N LEU A 419 25.15 -10.44 -10.51
CA LEU A 419 24.05 -11.19 -11.08
C LEU A 419 23.04 -11.50 -9.96
N LEU A 420 21.91 -10.81 -9.98
CA LEU A 420 20.76 -11.15 -9.16
C LEU A 420 19.94 -12.23 -9.85
N GLN A 421 19.48 -13.22 -9.10
CA GLN A 421 18.61 -14.31 -9.55
C GLN A 421 17.14 -13.90 -9.46
N GLY A 422 16.26 -14.56 -10.21
CA GLY A 422 14.82 -14.47 -9.95
C GLY A 422 14.49 -15.13 -8.60
N GLY A 423 13.53 -14.59 -7.87
CA GLY A 423 13.26 -14.96 -6.48
C GLY A 423 14.08 -14.13 -5.49
N LEU A 424 14.46 -14.74 -4.37
CA LEU A 424 15.11 -14.07 -3.25
C LEU A 424 16.63 -14.03 -3.44
N ASN A 425 17.22 -12.84 -3.28
CA ASN A 425 18.67 -12.61 -3.25
C ASN A 425 19.03 -12.03 -1.89
N SER A 426 19.94 -12.65 -1.13
CA SER A 426 20.29 -12.13 0.19
C SER A 426 21.00 -10.79 0.06
N LEU A 427 20.64 -9.85 0.94
CA LEU A 427 21.17 -8.50 0.98
C LEU A 427 21.62 -8.20 2.41
N GLU A 428 22.89 -7.85 2.59
CA GLU A 428 23.43 -7.30 3.82
C GLU A 428 24.19 -6.01 3.52
N VAL A 429 23.76 -4.91 4.15
CA VAL A 429 24.39 -3.60 4.05
C VAL A 429 24.87 -3.25 5.46
N THR A 430 26.17 -3.06 5.65
CA THR A 430 26.73 -2.54 6.90
C THR A 430 27.29 -1.16 6.66
N TYR A 431 26.82 -0.19 7.42
CA TYR A 431 27.19 1.22 7.32
C TYR A 431 27.72 1.71 8.66
N ASP A 432 28.91 2.29 8.65
CA ASP A 432 29.51 3.01 9.76
C ASP A 432 29.22 4.51 9.61
N SER A 433 28.58 5.09 10.62
CA SER A 433 28.36 6.53 10.63
C SER A 433 29.68 7.31 10.74
N PRO A 434 29.69 8.59 10.33
CA PRO A 434 30.76 9.51 10.72
C PRO A 434 30.96 9.56 12.24
N PRO A 435 32.17 9.90 12.73
CA PRO A 435 32.50 9.95 14.16
C PRO A 435 31.59 10.87 14.99
N GLU A 436 31.08 11.95 14.40
CA GLU A 436 30.16 12.90 15.02
C GLU A 436 28.72 12.36 15.15
N GLY A 437 28.41 11.20 14.56
CA GLY A 437 27.09 10.56 14.58
C GLY A 437 26.07 11.12 13.59
N GLY A 438 26.32 12.30 13.00
CA GLY A 438 25.52 12.82 11.89
C GLY A 438 25.67 11.93 10.66
N ALA A 439 24.57 11.35 10.17
CA ALA A 439 24.61 10.30 9.15
C ALA A 439 23.67 10.62 7.98
N LEU A 440 24.10 10.25 6.78
CA LEU A 440 23.29 10.27 5.56
C LEU A 440 23.68 9.03 4.76
N PHE A 441 22.72 8.16 4.45
CA PHE A 441 22.97 6.95 3.68
C PHE A 441 21.75 6.58 2.84
N ARG A 442 21.99 6.21 1.58
CA ARG A 442 20.99 5.72 0.63
C ARG A 442 21.64 4.68 -0.28
N LEU A 443 20.95 3.56 -0.52
CA LEU A 443 21.39 2.55 -1.47
C LEU A 443 20.57 2.61 -2.76
N TYR A 444 21.27 2.86 -3.87
CA TYR A 444 20.71 2.84 -5.22
C TYR A 444 21.15 1.59 -5.98
N TRP A 445 20.43 1.27 -7.04
CA TRP A 445 20.82 0.29 -8.04
C TRP A 445 20.64 0.81 -9.47
N SER A 446 21.25 0.14 -10.45
CA SER A 446 20.95 0.33 -11.88
C SER A 446 21.07 -1.00 -12.64
N ALA A 447 20.48 -1.07 -13.82
CA ALA A 447 20.58 -2.19 -14.75
C ALA A 447 20.63 -1.66 -16.20
N PRO A 448 20.91 -2.48 -17.24
CA PRO A 448 21.02 -1.98 -18.62
C PRO A 448 19.84 -1.14 -19.14
N GLU A 449 18.63 -1.37 -18.63
CA GLU A 449 17.40 -0.64 -18.98
C GLU A 449 16.82 0.16 -17.80
N VAL A 450 17.49 0.17 -16.64
CA VAL A 450 17.04 0.83 -15.42
C VAL A 450 18.09 1.87 -15.02
N PRO A 451 17.78 3.18 -15.09
CA PRO A 451 18.71 4.21 -14.63
C PRO A 451 18.99 4.05 -13.13
N ALA A 452 20.01 4.74 -12.63
CA ALA A 452 20.30 4.71 -11.19
C ALA A 452 19.10 5.22 -10.39
N GLU A 453 18.48 4.36 -9.59
CA GLU A 453 17.31 4.66 -8.75
C GLU A 453 17.44 4.01 -7.36
N PRO A 454 16.76 4.53 -6.32
CA PRO A 454 16.72 3.86 -5.03
C PRO A 454 16.08 2.49 -5.18
N ILE A 455 16.60 1.47 -4.48
CA ILE A 455 16.01 0.13 -4.54
C ILE A 455 14.56 0.20 -4.04
N PRO A 456 13.56 -0.22 -4.85
CA PRO A 456 12.17 -0.08 -4.45
C PRO A 456 11.85 -0.84 -3.16
N PRO A 457 11.13 -0.26 -2.19
CA PRO A 457 10.76 -0.96 -0.95
C PRO A 457 9.82 -2.15 -1.20
N THR A 458 9.15 -2.18 -2.36
CA THR A 458 8.28 -3.28 -2.80
C THR A 458 9.04 -4.53 -3.21
N VAL A 459 10.36 -4.45 -3.42
CA VAL A 459 11.22 -5.62 -3.69
C VAL A 459 12.05 -6.03 -2.48
N LEU A 460 12.03 -5.26 -1.40
CA LEU A 460 12.77 -5.58 -0.17
C LEU A 460 11.89 -6.38 0.78
N VAL A 461 12.36 -7.55 1.21
CA VAL A 461 11.63 -8.44 2.11
C VAL A 461 12.53 -9.09 3.17
N HIS A 462 11.95 -9.51 4.28
CA HIS A 462 12.62 -10.22 5.37
C HIS A 462 11.69 -11.29 5.98
N GLU A 463 12.24 -12.11 6.87
CA GLU A 463 11.46 -13.08 7.65
C GLU A 463 10.60 -12.35 8.69
N ALA A 464 9.29 -12.58 8.66
CA ALA A 464 8.35 -11.88 9.52
C ALA A 464 8.52 -12.22 11.01
N ASP A 465 8.91 -13.46 11.33
CA ASP A 465 9.06 -13.95 12.70
C ASP A 465 10.52 -13.93 13.18
N ASP A 466 11.14 -12.75 13.15
CA ASP A 466 12.48 -12.51 13.72
C ASP A 466 12.39 -12.13 15.21
N GLU A 467 13.14 -12.84 16.06
CA GLU A 467 13.14 -12.63 17.51
C GLU A 467 13.67 -11.25 17.92
N GLN A 468 14.67 -10.70 17.21
CA GLN A 468 15.21 -9.37 17.51
C GLN A 468 14.21 -8.27 17.13
N LEU A 469 13.51 -8.44 16.00
CA LEU A 469 12.40 -7.55 15.62
C LEU A 469 11.26 -7.60 16.64
N ARG A 470 10.86 -8.79 17.10
CA ARG A 470 9.82 -8.92 18.14
C ARG A 470 10.22 -8.22 19.45
N ARG A 471 11.47 -8.37 19.90
CA ARG A 471 12.00 -7.64 21.07
C ARG A 471 12.00 -6.13 20.84
N GLY A 472 12.48 -5.68 19.68
CA GLY A 472 12.49 -4.26 19.32
C GLY A 472 11.10 -3.64 19.26
N ALA A 473 10.11 -4.37 18.75
CA ALA A 473 8.70 -3.97 18.75
C ALA A 473 8.13 -3.88 20.17
N GLN A 474 8.45 -4.85 21.04
CA GLN A 474 8.01 -4.86 22.43
C GLN A 474 8.54 -3.63 23.22
N ARG A 475 9.81 -3.26 23.03
CA ARG A 475 10.39 -2.06 23.68
C ARG A 475 9.66 -0.78 23.26
N ARG A 476 9.31 -0.67 21.97
CA ARG A 476 8.56 0.47 21.41
C ARG A 476 7.13 0.51 21.92
N LEU A 477 6.46 -0.63 22.00
CA LEU A 477 5.13 -0.75 22.57
C LEU A 477 5.10 -0.26 24.02
N GLY A 478 6.12 -0.60 24.83
CA GLY A 478 6.26 -0.10 26.19
C GLY A 478 6.31 1.43 26.26
N ARG A 479 7.16 2.06 25.42
CA ARG A 479 7.27 3.53 25.31
C ARG A 479 5.95 4.17 24.91
N GLU A 480 5.30 3.64 23.88
CA GLU A 480 4.03 4.15 23.37
C GLU A 480 2.92 4.05 24.41
N LEU A 481 2.77 2.90 25.07
CA LEU A 481 1.78 2.70 26.14
C LEU A 481 2.05 3.68 27.29
N PHE A 482 3.30 3.82 27.73
CA PHE A 482 3.63 4.73 28.81
C PHE A 482 3.22 6.18 28.49
N ALA A 483 3.53 6.65 27.27
CA ALA A 483 3.20 8.00 26.84
C ALA A 483 1.68 8.19 26.63
N THR A 484 1.04 7.30 25.88
CA THR A 484 -0.39 7.41 25.49
C THR A 484 -1.37 7.03 26.61
N ARG A 485 -0.89 6.39 27.68
CA ARG A 485 -1.64 6.17 28.93
C ARG A 485 -1.34 7.23 30.00
N HIS A 486 -0.55 8.24 29.63
CA HIS A 486 -0.22 9.40 30.46
C HIS A 486 0.40 9.04 31.82
N CYS A 487 1.20 7.97 31.89
CA CYS A 487 1.80 7.49 33.12
C CYS A 487 2.61 8.59 33.84
N ALA A 488 3.33 9.42 33.08
CA ALA A 488 4.13 10.55 33.60
C ALA A 488 3.31 11.68 34.23
N LYS A 489 1.99 11.76 33.99
CA LYS A 489 1.14 12.80 34.59
C LYS A 489 0.88 12.53 36.08
N CYS A 490 0.86 11.26 36.48
CA CYS A 490 0.76 10.86 37.89
C CYS A 490 2.13 10.51 38.47
N HIS A 491 2.92 9.71 37.74
CA HIS A 491 4.23 9.25 38.19
C HIS A 491 5.32 10.14 37.59
N VAL A 492 5.55 11.29 38.24
CA VAL A 492 6.52 12.26 37.75
C VAL A 492 7.94 11.66 37.76
N PRO A 493 8.67 11.69 36.62
CA PRO A 493 10.06 11.25 36.53
C PRO A 493 11.00 12.23 37.26
N ALA A 494 12.17 11.76 37.69
CA ALA A 494 13.16 12.60 38.39
C ALA A 494 13.73 13.74 37.52
N SER A 495 13.80 13.50 36.20
CA SER A 495 14.21 14.50 35.20
C SER A 495 13.06 14.78 34.24
N PRO A 496 12.88 16.03 33.75
CA PRO A 496 11.87 16.34 32.75
C PRO A 496 12.05 15.48 31.49
N LEU A 497 11.03 14.70 31.13
CA LEU A 497 11.01 13.88 29.90
C LEU A 497 10.43 14.64 28.69
N ALA A 498 9.97 15.89 28.90
CA ALA A 498 9.18 16.65 27.93
C ALA A 498 9.91 17.01 26.62
N SER A 499 11.24 16.87 26.55
CA SER A 499 12.05 17.14 25.36
C SER A 499 12.43 15.89 24.54
N GLY A 500 11.95 14.71 24.92
CA GLY A 500 12.23 13.44 24.24
C GLY A 500 11.11 13.04 23.29
N MET A 501 10.34 12.03 23.69
CA MET A 501 9.19 11.51 22.94
C MET A 501 8.04 12.54 22.91
N PRO A 502 7.62 13.06 21.72
CA PRO A 502 6.60 14.12 21.62
C PRO A 502 5.26 13.77 22.28
N GLU A 503 4.88 12.49 22.27
CA GLU A 503 3.63 11.99 22.82
C GLU A 503 3.53 12.19 24.36
N LEU A 504 4.66 12.40 25.07
CA LEU A 504 4.65 12.70 26.51
C LEU A 504 4.05 14.06 26.84
N ALA A 505 4.08 15.00 25.88
CA ALA A 505 3.47 16.31 26.02
C ALA A 505 1.94 16.27 25.88
N GLN A 506 1.37 15.15 25.41
CA GLN A 506 -0.08 15.02 25.22
C GLN A 506 -0.82 15.11 26.56
N GLU A 507 -1.88 15.90 26.57
CA GLU A 507 -2.88 15.95 27.64
C GLU A 507 -4.09 15.11 27.26
N ALA A 508 -4.93 14.71 28.22
CA ALA A 508 -6.24 14.16 27.88
C ALA A 508 -7.18 15.29 27.41
N PRO A 509 -8.27 14.97 26.69
CA PRO A 509 -9.21 15.99 26.20
C PRO A 509 -9.71 16.91 27.31
N SER A 510 -9.73 18.22 27.06
CA SER A 510 -10.21 19.21 28.03
C SER A 510 -11.67 18.94 28.43
N LEU A 511 -11.98 19.08 29.72
CA LEU A 511 -13.34 18.98 30.27
C LEU A 511 -14.08 20.33 30.25
N GLU A 512 -13.44 21.39 29.75
CA GLU A 512 -14.09 22.67 29.50
C GLU A 512 -15.30 22.52 28.56
N GLY A 513 -16.43 23.14 28.90
CA GLY A 513 -17.65 23.06 28.11
C GLY A 513 -18.21 21.64 27.93
N CYS A 514 -17.84 20.68 28.78
CA CYS A 514 -18.31 19.29 28.69
C CYS A 514 -19.85 19.19 28.74
N GLY A 515 -20.49 20.01 29.58
CA GLY A 515 -21.94 20.07 29.73
C GLY A 515 -22.69 20.54 28.47
N ASN A 516 -22.02 21.32 27.60
CA ASN A 516 -22.59 21.72 26.31
C ASN A 516 -22.40 20.63 25.25
N ARG A 517 -21.39 19.76 25.38
CA ARG A 517 -20.96 18.84 24.31
C ARG A 517 -21.63 17.47 24.37
N PHE A 518 -21.83 16.94 25.57
CA PHE A 518 -22.22 15.54 25.75
C PHE A 518 -23.53 15.41 26.53
N HIS A 519 -24.24 14.31 26.28
CA HIS A 519 -25.42 13.96 27.07
C HIS A 519 -25.00 13.43 28.45
N ARG A 520 -25.69 13.89 29.52
CA ARG A 520 -25.40 13.52 30.91
C ARG A 520 -25.43 12.01 31.14
N ASP A 521 -26.39 11.30 30.56
CA ASP A 521 -26.53 9.84 30.69
C ASP A 521 -25.38 9.08 30.02
N TRP A 522 -24.84 9.63 28.93
CA TRP A 522 -23.63 9.08 28.31
C TRP A 522 -22.41 9.35 29.17
N LEU A 523 -22.26 10.56 29.72
CA LEU A 523 -21.17 10.89 30.63
C LEU A 523 -21.15 9.93 31.82
N SER A 524 -22.30 9.69 32.46
CA SER A 524 -22.41 8.78 33.61
C SER A 524 -21.94 7.36 33.26
N ARG A 525 -22.38 6.80 32.13
CA ARG A 525 -21.92 5.47 31.67
C ARG A 525 -20.43 5.47 31.30
N TRP A 526 -19.96 6.53 30.65
CA TRP A 526 -18.57 6.69 30.24
C TRP A 526 -17.62 6.73 31.45
N VAL A 527 -17.88 7.58 32.46
CA VAL A 527 -17.01 7.63 33.65
C VAL A 527 -17.12 6.39 34.54
N ALA A 528 -18.25 5.67 34.50
CA ALA A 528 -18.40 4.40 35.21
C ALA A 528 -17.44 3.34 34.66
N GLN A 529 -17.48 3.09 33.35
CA GLN A 529 -16.63 2.10 32.70
C GLN A 529 -16.40 2.43 31.21
N PRO A 530 -15.35 3.20 30.86
CA PRO A 530 -15.12 3.69 29.50
C PRO A 530 -15.04 2.59 28.44
N GLN A 531 -14.36 1.49 28.77
CA GLN A 531 -14.12 0.35 27.87
C GLN A 531 -15.38 -0.45 27.53
N ASP A 532 -16.44 -0.35 28.33
CA ASP A 532 -17.71 -1.01 28.05
C ASP A 532 -18.55 -0.20 27.04
N VAL A 533 -18.26 1.10 26.90
CA VAL A 533 -18.91 2.00 25.92
C VAL A 533 -18.11 2.09 24.64
N VAL A 534 -16.78 2.17 24.74
CA VAL A 534 -15.85 2.19 23.61
C VAL A 534 -14.72 1.20 23.91
N ALA A 535 -14.73 0.05 23.24
CA ALA A 535 -13.83 -1.07 23.54
C ALA A 535 -12.34 -0.70 23.58
N ASP A 536 -11.89 0.22 22.71
CA ASP A 536 -10.51 0.70 22.60
C ASP A 536 -10.29 2.05 23.33
N ALA A 537 -11.09 2.35 24.37
CA ALA A 537 -10.94 3.56 25.17
C ALA A 537 -9.58 3.61 25.89
N THR A 538 -8.85 4.71 25.74
CA THR A 538 -7.57 4.96 26.43
C THR A 538 -7.74 5.49 27.85
N MET A 539 -8.91 6.04 28.17
CA MET A 539 -9.25 6.49 29.52
C MET A 539 -9.46 5.27 30.42
N PRO A 540 -8.76 5.17 31.57
CA PRO A 540 -8.93 4.06 32.49
C PRO A 540 -10.26 4.16 33.24
N ALA A 541 -10.73 3.04 33.77
CA ALA A 541 -11.79 3.08 34.78
C ALA A 541 -11.19 3.50 36.13
N CYS A 542 -11.62 4.65 36.64
CA CYS A 542 -11.07 5.25 37.87
C CYS A 542 -11.88 4.92 39.12
N LEU A 543 -13.09 4.37 38.99
CA LEU A 543 -13.96 4.04 40.11
C LEU A 543 -13.61 2.66 40.66
N ALA A 544 -12.86 2.60 41.76
CA ALA A 544 -12.46 1.35 42.42
C ALA A 544 -13.45 0.87 43.51
N ALA A 545 -14.67 1.41 43.54
CA ALA A 545 -15.69 1.13 44.53
C ALA A 545 -16.55 -0.09 44.16
N ALA A 546 -17.30 -0.64 45.13
CA ALA A 546 -18.27 -1.69 44.85
C ALA A 546 -19.32 -1.20 43.82
N PRO A 547 -19.93 -2.07 42.98
CA PRO A 547 -20.74 -1.64 41.83
C PRO A 547 -21.82 -0.59 42.14
N GLY A 548 -22.52 -0.73 43.28
CA GLY A 548 -23.55 0.24 43.71
C GLY A 548 -23.00 1.62 44.07
N GLU A 549 -21.84 1.68 44.74
CA GLU A 549 -21.17 2.93 45.09
C GLU A 549 -20.53 3.59 43.86
N ALA A 550 -19.90 2.79 42.98
CA ALA A 550 -19.35 3.26 41.72
C ALA A 550 -20.43 3.89 40.82
N ALA A 551 -21.63 3.30 40.76
CA ALA A 551 -22.76 3.88 40.04
C ALA A 551 -23.20 5.23 40.63
N GLY A 552 -23.17 5.39 41.95
CA GLY A 552 -23.44 6.67 42.62
C GLY A 552 -22.39 7.74 42.30
N GLN A 553 -21.11 7.39 42.43
CA GLN A 553 -19.98 8.27 42.08
C GLN A 553 -20.02 8.71 40.62
N ALA A 554 -20.37 7.80 39.71
CA ALA A 554 -20.53 8.11 38.29
C ALA A 554 -21.67 9.12 38.02
N ARG A 555 -22.79 9.04 38.76
CA ARG A 555 -23.89 10.02 38.67
C ARG A 555 -23.47 11.39 39.21
N ASP A 556 -22.77 11.43 40.34
CA ASP A 556 -22.25 12.67 40.95
C ASP A 556 -21.23 13.35 40.00
N LEU A 557 -20.28 12.59 39.45
CA LEU A 557 -19.33 13.07 38.43
C LEU A 557 -20.04 13.64 37.20
N ALA A 558 -21.00 12.90 36.64
CA ALA A 558 -21.76 13.36 35.48
C ALA A 558 -22.58 14.63 35.79
N ALA A 559 -23.11 14.77 37.01
CA ALA A 559 -23.80 15.97 37.45
C ALA A 559 -22.88 17.20 37.45
N TYR A 560 -21.66 17.07 38.01
CA TYR A 560 -20.66 18.13 37.98
C TYR A 560 -20.19 18.47 36.56
N LEU A 561 -19.86 17.45 35.74
CA LEU A 561 -19.42 17.69 34.36
C LEU A 561 -20.49 18.41 33.52
N ALA A 562 -21.78 18.16 33.80
CA ALA A 562 -22.89 18.87 33.18
C ALA A 562 -22.95 20.36 33.56
N THR A 563 -22.40 20.77 34.71
CA THR A 563 -22.32 22.19 35.08
C THR A 563 -21.16 22.93 34.39
N LEU A 564 -20.22 22.20 33.76
CA LEU A 564 -19.12 22.79 33.00
C LEU A 564 -19.63 23.24 31.63
N VAL A 565 -20.32 24.37 31.61
CA VAL A 565 -20.84 25.01 30.40
C VAL A 565 -19.88 26.13 29.97
N GLY A 566 -19.60 26.22 28.67
CA GLY A 566 -18.87 27.37 28.10
C GLY A 566 -19.84 28.51 27.77
N PRO A 567 -19.34 29.71 27.46
CA PRO A 567 -20.19 30.80 26.98
C PRO A 567 -20.96 30.36 25.73
N GLU A 568 -22.26 30.65 25.68
CA GLU A 568 -23.05 30.47 24.46
C GLU A 568 -22.52 31.40 23.36
N GLU A 569 -22.43 30.90 22.12
CA GLU A 569 -22.11 31.76 20.97
C GLU A 569 -23.29 32.69 20.67
N PRO A 570 -23.12 34.02 20.82
CA PRO A 570 -24.19 34.96 20.52
C PRO A 570 -24.57 34.87 19.03
N GLY A 571 -25.87 34.74 18.74
CA GLY A 571 -26.38 34.70 17.36
C GLY A 571 -26.28 33.34 16.66
N ARG A 572 -26.07 32.24 17.39
CA ARG A 572 -26.10 30.88 16.83
C ARG A 572 -27.47 30.58 16.17
N PRO A 573 -27.52 30.21 14.88
CA PRO A 573 -28.76 29.81 14.20
C PRO A 573 -29.39 28.57 14.83
N ASP A 574 -30.73 28.46 14.78
CA ASP A 574 -31.42 27.21 15.13
C ASP A 574 -31.21 26.16 14.04
N GLU A 575 -30.46 25.11 14.38
CA GLU A 575 -30.06 24.05 13.45
C GLU A 575 -30.94 22.79 13.56
N ARG A 576 -31.95 22.77 14.44
CA ARG A 576 -32.76 21.56 14.71
C ARG A 576 -33.48 21.03 13.47
N SER A 577 -34.03 21.94 12.65
CA SER A 577 -34.71 21.59 11.41
C SER A 577 -33.74 21.03 10.37
N ALA A 578 -32.54 21.60 10.26
CA ALA A 578 -31.49 21.12 9.35
C ALA A 578 -30.99 19.72 9.75
N LEU A 579 -30.73 19.50 11.05
CA LEU A 579 -30.26 18.22 11.58
C LEU A 579 -31.29 17.09 11.48
N SER A 580 -32.56 17.42 11.35
CA SER A 580 -33.65 16.46 11.15
C SER A 580 -34.11 16.34 9.69
N SER A 581 -33.53 17.10 8.76
CA SER A 581 -33.90 17.07 7.33
C SER A 581 -33.38 15.82 6.61
N GLU A 582 -34.25 15.16 5.84
CA GLU A 582 -33.85 14.02 4.99
C GLU A 582 -32.86 14.44 3.89
N ALA A 583 -33.08 15.61 3.27
CA ALA A 583 -32.18 16.15 2.26
C ALA A 583 -30.75 16.33 2.80
N ARG A 584 -30.63 16.83 4.04
CA ARG A 584 -29.33 16.99 4.71
C ARG A 584 -28.70 15.63 5.07
N ARG A 585 -29.49 14.62 5.42
CA ARG A 585 -28.98 13.25 5.63
C ARG A 585 -28.40 12.66 4.36
N GLN A 586 -29.06 12.82 3.22
CA GLN A 586 -28.58 12.32 1.93
C GLN A 586 -27.29 13.04 1.47
N GLU A 587 -27.22 14.36 1.66
CA GLU A 587 -26.00 15.15 1.45
C GLU A 587 -24.87 14.66 2.37
N GLY A 588 -25.17 14.44 3.65
CA GLY A 588 -24.22 13.91 4.63
C GLY A 588 -23.72 12.51 4.30
N GLN A 589 -24.58 11.62 3.79
CA GLN A 589 -24.18 10.30 3.31
C GLN A 589 -23.19 10.41 2.15
N THR A 590 -23.47 11.31 1.20
CA THR A 590 -22.60 11.56 0.05
C THR A 590 -21.24 12.08 0.51
N LEU A 591 -21.21 13.04 1.43
CA LEU A 591 -19.98 13.57 2.03
C LEU A 591 -19.21 12.50 2.81
N TYR A 592 -19.91 11.65 3.59
CA TYR A 592 -19.30 10.56 4.36
C TYR A 592 -18.54 9.58 3.45
N ALA A 593 -19.10 9.28 2.27
CA ALA A 593 -18.43 8.49 1.24
C ALA A 593 -17.27 9.26 0.59
N GLN A 594 -17.50 10.50 0.13
CA GLN A 594 -16.50 11.29 -0.61
C GLN A 594 -15.27 11.66 0.23
N LEU A 595 -15.43 11.88 1.53
CA LEU A 595 -14.34 12.19 2.45
C LEU A 595 -13.62 10.94 2.99
N GLY A 596 -14.12 9.75 2.68
CA GLY A 596 -13.53 8.49 3.12
C GLY A 596 -13.77 8.16 4.58
N CYS A 597 -14.79 8.74 5.21
CA CYS A 597 -15.10 8.48 6.62
C CYS A 597 -15.34 6.98 6.87
N ILE A 598 -15.93 6.27 5.90
CA ILE A 598 -16.15 4.82 5.93
C ILE A 598 -14.87 3.97 6.08
N ALA A 599 -13.71 4.50 5.71
CA ALA A 599 -12.44 3.79 5.80
C ALA A 599 -11.87 3.77 7.24
N CYS A 600 -12.28 4.74 8.07
CA CYS A 600 -11.86 4.86 9.47
C CYS A 600 -12.99 4.51 10.45
N HIS A 601 -14.24 4.71 10.06
CA HIS A 601 -15.42 4.55 10.90
C HIS A 601 -16.33 3.41 10.45
N LEU A 602 -16.93 2.74 11.43
CA LEU A 602 -17.93 1.69 11.21
C LEU A 602 -19.28 2.19 11.74
N LEU A 603 -20.28 2.33 10.87
CA LEU A 603 -21.66 2.60 11.27
C LEU A 603 -22.43 1.30 11.54
N PRO A 604 -23.47 1.34 12.40
CA PRO A 604 -24.36 0.18 12.59
C PRO A 604 -24.91 -0.34 11.25
N GLY A 605 -24.85 -1.64 11.04
CA GLY A 605 -25.34 -2.32 9.83
C GLY A 605 -24.41 -2.29 8.61
N GLU A 606 -23.25 -1.63 8.66
CA GLU A 606 -22.27 -1.68 7.58
C GLU A 606 -21.53 -3.03 7.50
N PRO A 607 -21.06 -3.44 6.31
CA PRO A 607 -20.26 -4.65 6.15
C PRO A 607 -18.95 -4.52 6.91
N LYS A 608 -18.52 -5.61 7.56
CA LYS A 608 -17.23 -5.72 8.24
C LYS A 608 -16.21 -6.43 7.36
N LEU A 609 -14.96 -5.97 7.42
CA LEU A 609 -13.80 -6.69 6.91
C LEU A 609 -13.43 -7.86 7.84
N ALA A 610 -12.61 -8.80 7.38
CA ALA A 610 -12.11 -9.90 8.21
C ALA A 610 -11.32 -9.36 9.42
N ASP A 611 -10.41 -8.41 9.19
CA ASP A 611 -9.61 -7.73 10.21
C ASP A 611 -10.06 -6.26 10.37
N ASP A 612 -11.35 -6.06 10.56
CA ASP A 612 -11.93 -4.71 10.62
C ASP A 612 -11.53 -3.98 11.91
N THR A 613 -10.62 -3.02 11.78
CA THR A 613 -10.15 -2.22 12.90
C THR A 613 -10.90 -0.90 13.03
N ARG A 614 -11.92 -0.60 12.20
CA ARG A 614 -12.58 0.73 12.14
C ARG A 614 -13.26 1.11 13.46
N ARG A 615 -13.26 2.40 13.79
CA ARG A 615 -13.86 2.90 15.03
C ARG A 615 -15.38 3.00 14.89
N SER A 616 -16.10 2.28 15.76
CA SER A 616 -17.56 2.32 15.78
C SER A 616 -18.10 3.73 16.03
N LEU A 617 -19.08 4.15 15.23
CA LEU A 617 -19.87 5.35 15.42
C LEU A 617 -21.27 5.06 16.01
N GLY A 618 -21.56 3.82 16.40
CA GLY A 618 -22.89 3.46 16.94
C GLY A 618 -23.31 4.31 18.14
N HIS A 619 -22.37 4.68 19.01
CA HIS A 619 -22.64 5.49 20.21
C HIS A 619 -22.77 7.00 19.96
N VAL A 620 -22.60 7.48 18.71
CA VAL A 620 -22.48 8.92 18.43
C VAL A 620 -23.72 9.71 18.84
N ARG A 621 -24.92 9.18 18.58
CA ARG A 621 -26.21 9.78 18.92
C ARG A 621 -26.45 9.79 20.43
N ALA A 622 -26.04 8.73 21.13
CA ALA A 622 -26.07 8.69 22.59
C ALA A 622 -25.08 9.67 23.23
N LYS A 623 -23.94 9.93 22.59
CA LYS A 623 -22.83 10.72 23.13
C LYS A 623 -23.02 12.22 22.99
N TRP A 624 -23.25 12.69 21.78
CA TRP A 624 -23.11 14.11 21.42
C TRP A 624 -24.42 14.85 21.45
N GLN A 625 -24.40 16.06 22.00
CA GLN A 625 -25.40 17.06 21.66
C GLN A 625 -25.23 17.47 20.20
N ALA A 626 -26.33 17.52 19.45
CA ALA A 626 -26.27 17.56 17.99
C ALA A 626 -25.50 18.78 17.43
N THR A 627 -25.73 19.97 17.98
CA THR A 627 -25.01 21.20 17.57
C THR A 627 -23.53 21.16 17.90
N SER A 628 -23.15 20.51 19.02
CA SER A 628 -21.73 20.38 19.39
C SER A 628 -20.98 19.35 18.54
N LEU A 629 -21.68 18.38 17.95
CA LEU A 629 -21.07 17.52 16.94
C LEU A 629 -20.67 18.32 15.70
N VAL A 630 -21.51 19.26 15.26
CA VAL A 630 -21.20 20.17 14.13
C VAL A 630 -19.94 20.98 14.45
N ASP A 631 -19.85 21.55 15.65
CA ASP A 631 -18.67 22.31 16.09
C ASP A 631 -17.40 21.44 16.12
N PHE A 632 -17.52 20.20 16.62
CA PHE A 632 -16.42 19.25 16.63
C PHE A 632 -15.96 18.87 15.22
N LEU A 633 -16.88 18.62 14.29
CA LEU A 633 -16.52 18.27 12.90
C LEU A 633 -15.78 19.41 12.19
N ARG A 634 -16.05 20.67 12.54
CA ARG A 634 -15.36 21.84 11.98
C ARG A 634 -14.01 22.14 12.62
N ALA A 635 -13.84 21.77 13.89
CA ALA A 635 -12.60 22.02 14.63
C ALA A 635 -12.29 20.87 15.60
N PRO A 636 -11.93 19.67 15.10
CA PRO A 636 -11.73 18.48 15.95
C PRO A 636 -10.68 18.71 17.05
N GLY A 637 -9.65 19.53 16.75
CA GLY A 637 -8.54 19.84 17.65
C GLY A 637 -8.87 20.84 18.77
N ARG A 638 -10.04 21.49 18.77
CA ARG A 638 -10.36 22.61 19.70
C ARG A 638 -10.20 22.26 21.18
N PHE A 639 -10.66 21.08 21.58
CA PHE A 639 -10.61 20.61 22.97
C PHE A 639 -9.53 19.55 23.21
N TYR A 640 -8.85 19.12 22.15
CA TYR A 640 -7.76 18.15 22.21
C TYR A 640 -6.90 18.27 20.94
N PRO A 641 -5.79 19.03 20.96
CA PRO A 641 -4.96 19.27 19.78
C PRO A 641 -4.41 18.00 19.14
N TRP A 642 -4.18 16.96 19.93
CA TRP A 642 -3.68 15.64 19.52
C TRP A 642 -4.81 14.65 19.20
N THR A 643 -5.96 15.15 18.76
CA THR A 643 -7.06 14.29 18.33
C THR A 643 -6.65 13.45 17.12
N ARG A 644 -7.09 12.19 17.10
CA ARG A 644 -6.95 11.31 15.92
C ARG A 644 -7.96 11.63 14.82
N MET A 645 -9.04 12.35 15.12
CA MET A 645 -9.99 12.82 14.11
C MET A 645 -9.37 14.01 13.38
N PRO A 646 -9.07 13.90 12.09
CA PRO A 646 -8.37 14.96 11.38
C PRO A 646 -9.33 16.07 10.96
N ASP A 647 -8.77 17.24 10.65
CA ASP A 647 -9.55 18.40 10.25
C ASP A 647 -9.72 18.45 8.73
N PHE A 648 -10.93 18.19 8.25
CA PHE A 648 -11.27 18.27 6.82
C PHE A 648 -11.55 19.71 6.36
N GLN A 649 -11.41 20.71 7.22
CA GLN A 649 -11.73 22.11 6.96
C GLN A 649 -13.16 22.27 6.43
N LEU A 650 -14.10 21.61 7.12
CA LEU A 650 -15.50 21.58 6.71
C LEU A 650 -16.14 22.96 6.83
N SER A 651 -16.92 23.34 5.83
CA SER A 651 -17.87 24.43 5.99
C SER A 651 -18.92 24.05 7.05
N ARG A 652 -19.65 25.06 7.55
CA ARG A 652 -20.71 24.79 8.53
C ARG A 652 -21.84 23.93 7.94
N ASP A 653 -22.19 24.13 6.68
CA ASP A 653 -23.20 23.34 5.98
C ASP A 653 -22.75 21.89 5.76
N GLU A 654 -21.49 21.67 5.35
CA GLU A 654 -20.93 20.32 5.22
C GLU A 654 -20.95 19.58 6.56
N ALA A 655 -20.56 20.25 7.65
CA ALA A 655 -20.58 19.68 8.99
C ALA A 655 -22.01 19.38 9.48
N LEU A 656 -22.98 20.24 9.14
CA LEU A 656 -24.40 20.02 9.45
C LEU A 656 -24.95 18.79 8.74
N ALA A 657 -24.69 18.65 7.44
CA ALA A 657 -25.13 17.51 6.65
C ALA A 657 -24.51 16.20 7.19
N LEU A 658 -23.20 16.19 7.46
CA LEU A 658 -22.51 15.04 8.04
C LEU A 658 -23.05 14.67 9.43
N ALA A 659 -23.29 15.66 10.30
CA ALA A 659 -23.88 15.44 11.61
C ALA A 659 -25.29 14.84 11.51
N ALA A 660 -26.15 15.39 10.63
CA ALA A 660 -27.49 14.86 10.39
C ALA A 660 -27.45 13.37 9.98
N PHE A 661 -26.59 13.02 9.04
CA PHE A 661 -26.40 11.63 8.60
C PHE A 661 -25.91 10.72 9.74
N VAL A 662 -24.79 11.06 10.36
CA VAL A 662 -24.14 10.20 11.38
C VAL A 662 -25.02 10.03 12.61
N LEU A 663 -25.73 11.08 13.06
CA LEU A 663 -26.69 10.99 14.18
C LEU A 663 -27.88 10.09 13.83
N SER A 664 -28.36 10.14 12.58
CA SER A 664 -29.50 9.31 12.15
C SER A 664 -29.17 7.80 12.14
N ARG A 665 -27.89 7.47 11.94
CA ARG A 665 -27.35 6.10 11.97
C ARG A 665 -26.91 5.63 13.36
N GLY A 666 -26.74 6.56 14.31
CA GLY A 666 -26.35 6.25 15.68
C GLY A 666 -27.49 5.64 16.49
N GLU A 667 -27.13 4.77 17.43
CA GLU A 667 -28.05 4.18 18.38
C GLU A 667 -28.47 5.22 19.43
N PRO A 668 -29.76 5.30 19.79
CA PRO A 668 -30.20 6.13 20.91
C PRO A 668 -29.60 5.62 22.21
N THR A 669 -29.61 6.44 23.25
CA THR A 669 -29.39 5.94 24.62
C THR A 669 -30.40 4.81 24.89
N GLY A 670 -29.91 3.59 25.16
CA GLY A 670 -30.77 2.46 25.50
C GLY A 670 -31.67 2.83 26.68
N SER A 671 -32.95 2.46 26.59
CA SER A 671 -34.01 2.67 27.59
C SER A 671 -33.81 1.87 28.90
N GLY A 672 -32.57 1.46 29.20
CA GLY A 672 -32.19 0.86 30.48
C GLY A 672 -31.92 1.95 31.50
N GLY A 673 -32.99 2.44 32.12
CA GLY A 673 -32.98 3.56 33.06
C GLY A 673 -32.01 3.36 34.23
N LEU A 674 -31.00 4.22 34.31
CA LEU A 674 -30.53 4.66 35.61
C LEU A 674 -31.56 5.67 36.12
N SER A 675 -32.20 5.29 37.23
CA SER A 675 -33.17 6.09 37.98
C SER A 675 -32.77 7.57 38.10
N SER A 676 -33.78 8.43 38.02
CA SER A 676 -33.79 9.89 38.16
C SER A 676 -33.32 10.44 39.52
N THR A 677 -32.48 9.72 40.27
CA THR A 677 -31.79 10.35 41.42
C THR A 677 -30.67 11.22 40.86
N GLU A 678 -30.90 12.53 40.84
CA GLU A 678 -29.90 13.52 40.42
C GLU A 678 -28.63 13.33 41.26
N GLY A 679 -27.52 13.00 40.60
CA GLY A 679 -26.20 13.08 41.23
C GLY A 679 -25.93 14.49 41.76
N ASP A 680 -25.08 14.59 42.77
CA ASP A 680 -24.73 15.85 43.43
C ASP A 680 -23.46 16.46 42.79
N PRO A 681 -23.56 17.66 42.18
CA PRO A 681 -22.42 18.31 41.52
C PRO A 681 -21.32 18.74 42.50
N LYS A 682 -21.62 18.97 43.79
CA LYS A 682 -20.58 19.29 44.79
C LYS A 682 -19.73 18.06 45.08
N ARG A 683 -20.37 16.91 45.35
CA ARG A 683 -19.66 15.63 45.50
C ARG A 683 -18.93 15.23 44.22
N GLY A 684 -19.52 15.47 43.06
CA GLY A 684 -18.87 15.28 41.76
C GLY A 684 -17.59 16.09 41.61
N ARG A 685 -17.60 17.37 42.00
CA ARG A 685 -16.41 18.25 42.01
C ARG A 685 -15.31 17.71 42.92
N GLU A 686 -15.66 17.23 44.11
CA GLU A 686 -14.71 16.61 45.02
C GLU A 686 -14.10 15.32 44.45
N LEU A 687 -14.93 14.50 43.79
CA LEU A 687 -14.49 13.26 43.13
C LEU A 687 -13.51 13.54 41.98
N VAL A 688 -13.72 14.59 41.19
CA VAL A 688 -12.80 15.00 40.10
C VAL A 688 -11.38 15.22 40.63
N VAL A 689 -11.23 15.83 41.81
CA VAL A 689 -9.93 16.02 42.46
C VAL A 689 -9.43 14.71 43.08
N ARG A 690 -10.27 14.04 43.87
CA ARG A 690 -9.90 12.83 44.65
C ARG A 690 -9.49 11.64 43.78
N LEU A 691 -10.15 11.48 42.63
CA LEU A 691 -9.83 10.43 41.64
C LEU A 691 -8.68 10.84 40.71
N GLY A 692 -8.16 12.06 40.85
CA GLY A 692 -7.02 12.55 40.08
C GLY A 692 -7.34 12.92 38.63
N CYS A 693 -8.60 13.16 38.27
CA CYS A 693 -8.98 13.51 36.89
C CYS A 693 -8.22 14.76 36.37
N VAL A 694 -7.90 15.70 37.27
CA VAL A 694 -7.15 16.94 37.00
C VAL A 694 -5.68 16.73 36.59
N HIS A 695 -5.12 15.52 36.70
CA HIS A 695 -3.74 15.24 36.23
C HIS A 695 -3.69 15.07 34.71
N CYS A 696 -4.75 14.49 34.14
CA CYS A 696 -4.83 14.18 32.73
C CYS A 696 -5.67 15.23 32.00
N HIS A 697 -6.78 15.66 32.60
CA HIS A 697 -7.74 16.57 31.99
C HIS A 697 -7.55 18.00 32.51
N LYS A 698 -7.55 18.97 31.59
CA LYS A 698 -7.78 20.37 31.93
C LYS A 698 -9.21 20.55 32.45
N VAL A 699 -9.35 21.07 33.66
CA VAL A 699 -10.65 21.39 34.29
C VAL A 699 -10.64 22.86 34.72
N PRO A 700 -11.69 23.65 34.40
CA PRO A 700 -11.79 25.04 34.85
C PRO A 700 -11.67 25.15 36.37
N GLU A 701 -10.87 26.13 36.85
CA GLU A 701 -10.73 26.51 38.27
C GLU A 701 -10.20 25.43 39.22
N LEU A 702 -9.72 24.29 38.71
CA LEU A 702 -9.15 23.21 39.52
C LEU A 702 -7.70 22.94 39.10
N PRO A 703 -6.70 23.23 39.96
CA PRO A 703 -5.32 22.90 39.67
C PRO A 703 -5.05 21.38 39.80
N PRO A 704 -4.03 20.84 39.11
CA PRO A 704 -3.54 19.48 39.37
C PRO A 704 -3.06 19.35 40.82
N VAL A 705 -3.35 18.20 41.46
CA VAL A 705 -2.92 17.92 42.84
C VAL A 705 -2.17 16.59 42.88
N GLN A 706 -0.87 16.60 43.15
CA GLN A 706 -0.03 15.40 43.07
C GLN A 706 -0.28 14.42 44.23
N PHE A 707 -0.79 13.21 43.92
CA PHE A 707 -1.04 12.16 44.92
C PHE A 707 -0.20 10.89 44.73
N ALA A 708 0.34 10.65 43.53
CA ALA A 708 1.06 9.43 43.22
C ALA A 708 2.57 9.56 43.53
N GLN A 709 3.18 8.43 43.89
CA GLN A 709 4.62 8.36 44.15
C GLN A 709 5.41 8.64 42.86
N PRO A 710 6.47 9.47 42.90
CA PRO A 710 7.38 9.66 41.77
C PRO A 710 7.99 8.32 41.31
N LEU A 711 8.35 8.21 40.02
CA LEU A 711 8.92 6.96 39.48
C LEU A 711 10.19 6.53 40.21
N ALA A 712 11.02 7.49 40.64
CA ALA A 712 12.24 7.20 41.38
C ALA A 712 11.98 6.43 42.70
N THR A 713 10.82 6.65 43.33
CA THR A 713 10.43 5.96 44.58
C THR A 713 9.89 4.54 44.32
N LEU A 714 9.46 4.27 43.09
CA LEU A 714 8.92 2.97 42.65
C LEU A 714 9.97 2.07 41.99
N ALA A 715 11.11 2.64 41.58
CA ALA A 715 12.21 1.91 40.98
C ALA A 715 12.69 0.74 41.86
N GLY A 716 12.97 -0.41 41.24
CA GLY A 716 13.44 -1.62 41.93
C GLY A 716 12.38 -2.45 42.65
N ARG A 717 11.09 -2.07 42.60
CA ARG A 717 9.98 -2.89 43.10
C ARG A 717 9.52 -3.92 42.06
N SER A 718 8.84 -4.96 42.51
CA SER A 718 8.07 -5.83 41.61
C SER A 718 6.93 -5.04 40.97
N TRP A 719 6.96 -4.85 39.65
CA TRP A 719 5.93 -4.15 38.87
C TRP A 719 4.63 -4.96 38.70
N SER A 720 4.22 -5.67 39.76
CA SER A 720 3.09 -6.61 39.80
C SER A 720 1.91 -6.12 40.65
N SER A 721 1.93 -4.84 41.07
CA SER A 721 0.87 -4.18 41.85
C SER A 721 0.44 -2.84 41.23
N GLY A 722 -0.68 -2.30 41.67
CA GLY A 722 -1.23 -1.04 41.14
C GLY A 722 -1.72 -1.16 39.70
N CYS A 723 -1.50 -0.15 38.85
CA CYS A 723 -1.96 -0.13 37.45
C CYS A 723 -1.40 -1.28 36.59
N LEU A 724 -0.30 -1.91 37.01
CA LEU A 724 0.36 -3.01 36.31
C LEU A 724 0.06 -4.39 36.92
N ALA A 725 -0.88 -4.46 37.87
CA ALA A 725 -1.35 -5.73 38.41
C ALA A 725 -2.18 -6.51 37.36
N GLU A 726 -2.10 -7.84 37.42
CA GLU A 726 -2.89 -8.74 36.56
C GLU A 726 -4.30 -9.00 37.11
N ASP A 727 -4.54 -8.70 38.39
CA ASP A 727 -5.82 -8.88 39.06
C ASP A 727 -6.25 -7.64 39.86
N GLY A 728 -7.54 -7.61 40.22
CA GLY A 728 -8.15 -6.49 40.92
C GLY A 728 -7.69 -6.31 42.37
N GLU A 729 -7.27 -7.39 43.03
CA GLU A 729 -6.83 -7.36 44.43
C GLU A 729 -5.50 -6.61 44.54
N ARG A 730 -4.50 -7.00 43.75
CA ARG A 730 -3.19 -6.34 43.69
C ARG A 730 -3.22 -4.96 43.05
N ARG A 731 -4.25 -4.65 42.24
CA ARG A 731 -4.48 -3.30 41.72
C ARG A 731 -4.91 -2.33 42.80
N GLY A 732 -5.73 -2.79 43.76
CA GLY A 732 -6.31 -1.95 44.79
C GLY A 732 -7.09 -0.76 44.19
N LYS A 733 -6.73 0.46 44.63
CA LYS A 733 -7.41 1.71 44.22
C LYS A 733 -6.83 2.37 42.96
N ALA A 734 -5.86 1.75 42.29
CA ALA A 734 -5.23 2.31 41.11
C ALA A 734 -6.18 2.27 39.88
N PRO A 735 -6.09 3.24 38.94
CA PRO A 735 -6.89 3.24 37.72
C PRO A 735 -6.73 1.95 36.91
N ALA A 736 -7.83 1.45 36.34
CA ALA A 736 -7.85 0.23 35.54
C ALA A 736 -7.78 0.53 34.04
N PHE A 737 -6.60 0.35 33.45
CA PHE A 737 -6.35 0.52 32.01
C PHE A 737 -6.69 -0.71 31.16
N ARG A 738 -6.98 -1.87 31.78
CA ARG A 738 -7.26 -3.16 31.12
C ARG A 738 -6.16 -3.61 30.13
N PHE A 739 -4.90 -3.56 30.58
CA PHE A 739 -3.77 -4.02 29.77
C PHE A 739 -3.82 -5.53 29.51
N GLY A 740 -3.49 -5.94 28.29
CA GLY A 740 -3.20 -7.33 27.93
C GLY A 740 -1.87 -7.81 28.50
N SER A 741 -1.62 -9.12 28.43
CA SER A 741 -0.38 -9.73 28.94
C SER A 741 0.88 -9.22 28.23
N GLU A 742 0.82 -9.00 26.92
CA GLU A 742 1.92 -8.44 26.14
C GLU A 742 2.17 -6.96 26.47
N GLU A 743 1.11 -6.17 26.63
CA GLU A 743 1.19 -4.75 27.03
C GLU A 743 1.80 -4.59 28.42
N LEU A 744 1.37 -5.43 29.39
CA LEU A 744 1.97 -5.46 30.72
C LEU A 744 3.46 -5.82 30.65
N ARG A 745 3.84 -6.83 29.86
CA ARG A 745 5.24 -7.21 29.69
C ARG A 745 6.07 -6.08 29.08
N ALA A 746 5.53 -5.38 28.08
CA ALA A 746 6.17 -4.24 27.44
C ALA A 746 6.37 -3.05 28.39
N LEU A 747 5.33 -2.69 29.16
CA LEU A 747 5.41 -1.63 30.17
C LEU A 747 6.40 -1.97 31.29
N ARG A 748 6.38 -3.21 31.81
CA ARG A 748 7.33 -3.66 32.83
C ARG A 748 8.77 -3.61 32.30
N GLY A 749 9.01 -4.12 31.09
CA GLY A 749 10.33 -4.06 30.44
C GLY A 749 10.83 -2.63 30.23
N LEU A 750 9.95 -1.69 29.85
CA LEU A 750 10.31 -0.27 29.80
C LEU A 750 10.79 0.25 31.15
N LEU A 751 10.02 -0.01 32.21
CA LEU A 751 10.30 0.51 33.55
C LEU A 751 11.56 -0.11 34.19
N GLU A 752 11.89 -1.35 33.82
CA GLU A 752 13.08 -2.06 34.31
C GLU A 752 14.36 -1.68 33.56
N HIS A 753 14.28 -1.43 32.25
CA HIS A 753 15.48 -1.36 31.40
C HIS A 753 15.58 -0.13 30.51
N ASP A 754 14.46 0.46 30.09
CA ASP A 754 14.46 1.41 28.97
C ASP A 754 13.88 2.79 29.31
N LEU A 755 13.63 3.13 30.58
CA LEU A 755 12.98 4.40 30.95
C LEU A 755 13.67 5.65 30.37
N ALA A 756 15.00 5.64 30.27
CA ALA A 756 15.78 6.73 29.68
C ALA A 756 15.47 6.97 28.18
N SER A 757 14.96 5.96 27.47
CA SER A 757 14.54 6.08 26.06
C SER A 757 13.34 7.00 25.85
N LEU A 758 12.59 7.35 26.90
CA LEU A 758 11.51 8.33 26.83
C LEU A 758 12.03 9.77 26.66
N GLY A 759 13.25 10.04 27.15
CA GLY A 759 13.93 11.33 27.01
C GLY A 759 14.60 11.52 25.64
N ARG A 760 14.47 10.56 24.72
CA ARG A 760 15.02 10.59 23.36
C ARG A 760 13.93 10.22 22.36
N ASP A 761 13.99 10.78 21.16
CA ASP A 761 13.20 10.29 20.03
C ASP A 761 13.87 10.62 18.69
N CYS A 762 13.38 10.00 17.61
CA CYS A 762 13.76 10.37 16.25
C CYS A 762 12.53 10.46 15.35
N TRP A 763 12.55 11.42 14.42
CA TRP A 763 11.39 11.72 13.58
C TRP A 763 10.93 10.55 12.68
N PRO A 764 11.80 9.70 12.11
CA PRO A 764 11.35 8.52 11.36
C PRO A 764 10.48 7.58 12.19
N GLU A 765 10.87 7.30 13.43
CA GLU A 765 10.07 6.44 14.31
C GLU A 765 8.77 7.12 14.74
N PHE A 766 8.79 8.42 15.03
CA PHE A 766 7.57 9.19 15.26
C PHE A 766 6.63 9.09 14.06
N ALA A 767 7.10 9.37 12.83
CA ALA A 767 6.27 9.32 11.64
C ALA A 767 5.67 7.93 11.40
N ASN A 768 6.45 6.86 11.60
CA ASN A 768 5.95 5.49 11.46
C ASN A 768 4.84 5.17 12.48
N ARG A 769 5.03 5.51 13.76
CA ARG A 769 3.97 5.37 14.78
C ARG A 769 2.73 6.17 14.43
N GLN A 770 2.90 7.42 13.99
CA GLN A 770 1.77 8.29 13.69
C GLN A 770 1.01 7.88 12.42
N ILE A 771 1.67 7.29 11.42
CA ILE A 771 1.01 6.73 10.23
C ILE A 771 0.03 5.61 10.63
N GLU A 772 0.38 4.80 11.62
CA GLU A 772 -0.48 3.75 12.16
C GLU A 772 -1.57 4.34 13.08
N ALA A 773 -1.19 5.17 14.05
CA ALA A 773 -2.10 5.75 15.03
C ALA A 773 -3.19 6.65 14.41
N LEU A 774 -2.84 7.40 13.36
CA LEU A 774 -3.74 8.25 12.57
C LEU A 774 -4.42 7.49 11.42
N ARG A 775 -4.08 6.21 11.23
CA ARG A 775 -4.65 5.32 10.22
C ARG A 775 -4.51 5.86 8.80
N CYS A 776 -3.35 6.45 8.47
CA CYS A 776 -3.08 6.98 7.13
C CYS A 776 -3.27 5.89 6.03
N ARG A 777 -3.07 4.61 6.39
CA ARG A 777 -3.29 3.45 5.51
C ARG A 777 -4.76 3.16 5.18
N ALA A 778 -5.72 3.79 5.87
CA ALA A 778 -7.13 3.69 5.53
C ALA A 778 -7.42 4.35 4.17
N CYS A 779 -6.70 5.42 3.85
CA CYS A 779 -6.86 6.19 2.61
C CYS A 779 -5.69 6.04 1.63
N HIS A 780 -4.48 5.72 2.12
CA HIS A 780 -3.28 5.65 1.29
C HIS A 780 -2.67 4.25 1.25
N GLY A 781 -2.40 3.74 0.04
CA GLY A 781 -1.61 2.53 -0.14
C GLY A 781 -0.14 2.69 0.30
N ARG A 782 0.50 1.57 0.63
CA ARG A 782 1.95 1.45 0.89
C ARG A 782 2.46 0.13 0.29
N GLU A 783 3.74 -0.16 0.43
CA GLU A 783 4.37 -1.41 -0.04
C GLU A 783 3.63 -2.69 0.40
N SER A 784 3.00 -2.70 1.57
CA SER A 784 2.28 -3.87 2.11
C SER A 784 0.83 -4.02 1.64
N GLY A 785 0.35 -3.23 0.68
CA GLY A 785 -0.95 -3.44 0.04
C GLY A 785 -1.81 -2.19 -0.15
N PRO A 786 -3.01 -2.37 -0.74
CA PRO A 786 -3.95 -1.28 -1.03
C PRO A 786 -4.58 -0.69 0.24
N GLU A 787 -5.16 0.51 0.13
CA GLU A 787 -5.86 1.17 1.22
C GLU A 787 -7.19 0.49 1.60
N THR A 788 -7.57 0.58 2.89
CA THR A 788 -8.85 0.02 3.41
C THR A 788 -10.07 0.55 2.64
N TRP A 789 -10.05 1.82 2.25
CA TRP A 789 -11.13 2.42 1.48
C TRP A 789 -11.36 1.70 0.14
N LEU A 790 -10.30 1.39 -0.60
CA LEU A 790 -10.39 0.68 -1.87
C LEU A 790 -10.93 -0.74 -1.69
N ALA A 791 -10.55 -1.41 -0.59
CA ALA A 791 -11.09 -2.74 -0.25
C ALA A 791 -12.60 -2.68 0.04
N LEU A 792 -13.08 -1.63 0.71
CA LEU A 792 -14.50 -1.43 0.99
C LEU A 792 -15.29 -1.07 -0.29
N GLU A 793 -14.72 -0.25 -1.18
CA GLU A 793 -15.29 0.03 -2.51
C GLU A 793 -15.48 -1.28 -3.30
N ALA A 794 -14.50 -2.18 -3.27
CA ALA A 794 -14.60 -3.49 -3.91
C ALA A 794 -15.71 -4.38 -3.31
N LEU A 795 -15.85 -4.42 -1.97
CA LEU A 795 -16.86 -5.23 -1.28
C LEU A 795 -18.29 -4.72 -1.44
N ALA A 796 -18.48 -3.41 -1.48
CA ALA A 796 -19.80 -2.81 -1.72
C ALA A 796 -20.34 -3.22 -3.10
N SER A 797 -19.42 -3.38 -4.05
CA SER A 797 -19.70 -3.79 -5.42
C SER A 797 -20.04 -5.30 -5.55
N ASP A 798 -19.72 -6.13 -4.55
CA ASP A 798 -19.99 -7.58 -4.55
C ASP A 798 -21.37 -7.97 -4.00
N ARG A 799 -22.07 -7.04 -3.34
CA ARG A 799 -23.46 -7.27 -2.90
C ARG A 799 -24.37 -6.66 -3.97
N ASN A 800 -25.50 -7.31 -4.29
CA ASN A 800 -26.59 -6.76 -5.10
C ASN A 800 -27.24 -5.48 -4.48
N ALA A 801 -26.51 -4.73 -3.65
CA ALA A 801 -26.90 -3.44 -3.15
C ALA A 801 -26.89 -2.44 -4.33
N PRO A 802 -27.93 -1.61 -4.49
CA PRO A 802 -27.85 -0.48 -5.40
C PRO A 802 -26.62 0.34 -5.03
N SER A 803 -25.84 0.72 -6.05
CA SER A 803 -24.65 1.55 -5.92
C SER A 803 -24.91 2.68 -4.92
N ALA A 804 -24.22 2.65 -3.77
CA ALA A 804 -24.28 3.73 -2.80
C ALA A 804 -23.57 5.01 -3.30
N ASN A 805 -23.12 4.99 -4.55
CA ASN A 805 -22.48 6.10 -5.23
C ASN A 805 -23.51 6.76 -6.17
N PRO A 806 -24.09 7.93 -5.79
CA PRO A 806 -25.06 8.65 -6.62
C PRO A 806 -24.48 9.19 -7.95
N TYR A 807 -23.24 8.84 -8.29
CA TYR A 807 -22.55 9.19 -9.54
C TYR A 807 -22.43 7.99 -10.52
N ASP A 808 -23.15 6.90 -10.29
CA ASP A 808 -23.26 5.79 -11.26
C ASP A 808 -24.26 6.10 -12.40
N SER A 809 -24.49 7.38 -12.70
CA SER A 809 -25.18 7.80 -13.91
C SER A 809 -24.26 7.68 -15.12
N ASP A 810 -24.82 7.21 -16.25
CA ASP A 810 -24.21 6.95 -17.56
C ASP A 810 -23.35 8.09 -18.18
N GLU A 811 -23.22 9.25 -17.52
CA GLU A 811 -22.49 10.42 -18.00
C GLU A 811 -21.11 10.64 -17.34
N THR A 812 -20.73 9.86 -16.32
CA THR A 812 -19.41 10.00 -15.68
C THR A 812 -18.44 8.90 -16.13
N PRO A 813 -17.34 9.23 -16.83
CA PRO A 813 -16.39 8.23 -17.32
C PRO A 813 -15.85 7.34 -16.20
N ALA A 814 -15.99 6.03 -16.40
CA ALA A 814 -15.43 4.97 -15.57
C ALA A 814 -13.95 5.22 -15.25
N HIS A 815 -13.57 5.00 -13.98
CA HIS A 815 -12.22 4.78 -13.48
C HIS A 815 -11.06 5.41 -14.28
N THR A 816 -11.11 6.73 -14.48
CA THR A 816 -9.88 7.44 -14.81
C THR A 816 -8.88 7.17 -13.68
N ILE A 817 -7.66 6.77 -14.02
CA ILE A 817 -6.44 6.68 -13.17
C ILE A 817 -6.32 7.80 -12.11
N HIS A 818 -7.01 8.92 -12.32
CA HIS A 818 -7.03 10.12 -11.49
C HIS A 818 -7.99 10.09 -10.27
N ARG A 819 -8.74 9.03 -9.96
CA ARG A 819 -9.49 8.95 -8.68
C ARG A 819 -8.77 8.21 -7.54
N GLN A 820 -7.65 7.54 -7.80
CA GLN A 820 -6.89 6.85 -6.74
C GLN A 820 -6.18 7.85 -5.83
N ARG A 821 -6.17 7.57 -4.52
CA ARG A 821 -5.42 8.33 -3.52
C ARG A 821 -3.93 8.01 -3.65
N PRO A 822 -3.03 9.00 -3.58
CA PRO A 822 -1.61 8.77 -3.83
C PRO A 822 -1.02 7.84 -2.76
N PRO A 823 -0.17 6.85 -3.12
CA PRO A 823 0.49 6.00 -2.13
C PRO A 823 1.51 6.80 -1.33
N LEU A 824 1.73 6.41 -0.08
CA LEU A 824 2.74 7.02 0.80
C LEU A 824 4.15 6.44 0.60
N THR A 825 4.29 5.39 -0.23
CA THR A 825 5.53 4.63 -0.41
C THR A 825 6.76 5.51 -0.63
N TRP A 826 6.64 6.53 -1.48
CA TRP A 826 7.75 7.42 -1.86
C TRP A 826 7.55 8.86 -1.39
N ALA A 827 6.61 9.12 -0.47
CA ALA A 827 6.22 10.48 -0.12
C ALA A 827 7.40 11.33 0.40
N GLY A 828 8.28 10.73 1.20
CA GLY A 828 9.44 11.39 1.79
C GLY A 828 10.59 11.69 0.82
N GLU A 829 10.73 10.90 -0.24
CA GLU A 829 11.69 11.17 -1.30
C GLU A 829 11.11 12.10 -2.38
N LYS A 830 9.81 12.01 -2.64
CA LYS A 830 9.16 12.71 -3.74
C LYS A 830 8.83 14.16 -3.40
N LEU A 831 8.46 14.49 -2.16
CA LEU A 831 7.84 15.77 -1.83
C LEU A 831 8.72 16.59 -0.90
N ARG A 832 8.72 17.92 -1.11
CA ARG A 832 9.44 18.85 -0.24
C ARG A 832 8.86 18.83 1.18
N PRO A 833 9.68 18.66 2.24
CA PRO A 833 9.22 18.57 3.62
C PRO A 833 8.42 19.78 4.09
N ASP A 834 8.82 20.99 3.72
CA ASP A 834 8.11 22.24 4.07
C ASP A 834 6.71 22.31 3.44
N TRP A 835 6.56 21.81 2.21
CA TRP A 835 5.27 21.73 1.55
C TRP A 835 4.37 20.69 2.20
N VAL A 836 4.92 19.52 2.55
CA VAL A 836 4.18 18.46 3.27
C VAL A 836 3.73 18.94 4.65
N GLU A 837 4.58 19.66 5.38
CA GLU A 837 4.23 20.25 6.67
C GLU A 837 3.05 21.23 6.52
N ARG A 838 3.10 22.14 5.54
CA ARG A 838 1.99 23.08 5.27
C ARG A 838 0.70 22.37 4.83
N LEU A 839 0.81 21.30 4.05
CA LEU A 839 -0.34 20.45 3.69
C LEU A 839 -0.98 19.86 4.95
N LEU A 840 -0.18 19.26 5.82
CA LEU A 840 -0.65 18.63 7.06
C LEU A 840 -1.10 19.67 8.11
N LEU A 841 -0.62 20.91 8.06
CA LEU A 841 -1.15 22.01 8.85
C LEU A 841 -2.50 22.53 8.32
N GLY A 842 -2.91 22.14 7.11
CA GLY A 842 -4.09 22.70 6.44
C GLY A 842 -3.88 24.13 5.93
N GLN A 843 -2.64 24.56 5.73
CA GLN A 843 -2.25 25.94 5.39
C GLN A 843 -1.95 26.16 3.90
N LEU A 844 -2.27 25.18 3.04
CA LEU A 844 -2.19 25.40 1.60
C LEU A 844 -3.36 26.29 1.16
N PRO A 845 -3.12 27.35 0.36
CA PRO A 845 -4.18 28.23 -0.13
C PRO A 845 -5.01 27.60 -1.26
N TYR A 846 -4.74 26.34 -1.61
CA TYR A 846 -5.38 25.61 -2.68
C TYR A 846 -5.48 24.12 -2.32
N LYS A 847 -6.40 23.41 -2.99
CA LYS A 847 -6.52 21.95 -2.92
C LYS A 847 -5.62 21.31 -3.99
N PRO A 848 -4.58 20.51 -3.63
CA PRO A 848 -3.61 19.98 -4.60
C PRO A 848 -4.21 19.15 -5.74
N ARG A 849 -5.38 18.54 -5.51
CA ARG A 849 -6.16 17.83 -6.53
C ARG A 849 -7.59 18.35 -6.51
N ALA A 850 -7.80 19.54 -7.08
CA ALA A 850 -9.03 20.31 -6.93
C ALA A 850 -10.31 19.50 -7.20
N ARG A 851 -10.27 18.64 -8.21
CA ARG A 851 -11.41 17.88 -8.75
C ARG A 851 -11.57 16.48 -8.17
N LEU A 852 -10.61 16.00 -7.39
CA LEU A 852 -10.75 14.74 -6.67
C LEU A 852 -11.79 14.92 -5.56
N PRO A 853 -12.89 14.14 -5.48
CA PRO A 853 -13.87 14.28 -4.39
C PRO A 853 -13.23 14.14 -3.00
N ALA A 854 -12.30 13.18 -2.86
CA ALA A 854 -11.51 13.01 -1.65
C ALA A 854 -10.73 14.28 -1.29
N ARG A 855 -10.67 14.57 0.01
CA ARG A 855 -10.00 15.73 0.58
C ARG A 855 -8.92 15.23 1.55
N MET A 856 -7.67 15.62 1.32
CA MET A 856 -6.60 15.38 2.28
C MET A 856 -6.87 16.23 3.53
N PRO A 857 -7.06 15.64 4.72
CA PRO A 857 -7.34 16.41 5.91
C PRO A 857 -6.05 16.90 6.58
N ALA A 858 -6.17 17.85 7.50
CA ALA A 858 -5.08 18.39 8.28
C ALA A 858 -4.89 17.61 9.60
N PHE A 859 -3.62 17.55 10.02
CA PHE A 859 -3.12 16.94 11.26
C PHE A 859 -2.15 17.90 11.99
N PRO A 860 -2.61 19.07 12.48
CA PRO A 860 -1.69 20.15 12.87
C PRO A 860 -0.68 19.77 13.95
N ALA A 861 -1.07 18.99 14.96
CA ALA A 861 -0.18 18.55 16.03
C ALA A 861 0.93 17.59 15.56
N TYR A 862 0.74 16.94 14.40
CA TYR A 862 1.62 15.91 13.87
C TYR A 862 2.42 16.37 12.64
N ALA A 863 2.06 17.51 12.06
CA ALA A 863 2.47 17.94 10.74
C ALA A 863 3.99 17.94 10.54
N ARG A 864 4.73 18.58 11.45
CA ARG A 864 6.19 18.66 11.38
C ARG A 864 6.87 17.30 11.50
N GLY A 865 6.49 16.53 12.52
CA GLY A 865 7.11 15.22 12.76
C GLY A 865 6.84 14.22 11.65
N LEU A 866 5.64 14.25 11.05
CA LEU A 866 5.31 13.46 9.86
C LEU A 866 6.13 13.91 8.64
N ALA A 867 6.16 15.21 8.34
CA ALA A 867 6.88 15.74 7.18
C ALA A 867 8.38 15.44 7.25
N TRP A 868 9.00 15.69 8.40
CA TRP A 868 10.42 15.46 8.62
C TRP A 868 10.75 13.97 8.68
N GLY A 869 9.94 13.20 9.40
CA GLY A 869 10.18 11.76 9.56
C GLY A 869 10.07 11.00 8.24
N LEU A 870 9.12 11.36 7.36
CA LEU A 870 9.02 10.76 6.03
C LEU A 870 10.29 11.00 5.20
N ALA A 871 10.84 12.22 5.20
CA ALA A 871 12.06 12.54 4.46
C ALA A 871 13.29 11.82 5.03
N LEU A 872 13.47 11.87 6.35
CA LEU A 872 14.59 11.21 7.04
C LEU A 872 14.59 9.69 6.86
N ASP A 873 13.40 9.05 6.79
CA ASP A 873 13.23 7.60 6.50
C ASP A 873 13.72 7.23 5.08
N HIS A 874 13.79 8.19 4.15
CA HIS A 874 14.36 8.00 2.80
C HIS A 874 15.82 8.43 2.69
N GLY A 875 16.47 8.73 3.83
CA GLY A 875 17.83 9.26 3.84
C GLY A 875 17.93 10.65 3.23
N ARG A 876 16.89 11.48 3.34
CA ARG A 876 16.89 12.87 2.87
C ARG A 876 16.92 13.85 4.05
N SER A 877 17.57 14.99 3.84
CA SER A 877 17.49 16.09 4.79
C SER A 877 16.07 16.69 4.81
N PRO A 878 15.49 16.96 5.99
CA PRO A 878 14.22 17.66 6.08
C PRO A 878 14.38 19.18 5.90
N ALA A 879 15.62 19.69 5.92
CA ALA A 879 15.90 21.10 5.74
C ALA A 879 15.68 21.50 4.27
N PRO A 880 15.19 22.72 3.99
CA PRO A 880 15.09 23.23 2.63
C PRO A 880 16.47 23.23 1.98
N GLU A 881 16.64 22.48 0.88
CA GLU A 881 17.86 22.53 0.09
C GLU A 881 17.93 23.89 -0.64
N PRO A 882 19.09 24.57 -0.65
CA PRO A 882 19.28 25.72 -1.51
C PRO A 882 19.08 25.26 -2.96
N VAL A 883 18.23 25.97 -3.71
CA VAL A 883 18.02 25.66 -5.13
C VAL A 883 19.34 25.94 -5.85
N PRO A 884 19.98 24.92 -6.46
CA PRO A 884 21.21 25.16 -7.20
C PRO A 884 20.95 26.11 -8.38
N PRO A 885 21.98 26.80 -8.89
CA PRO A 885 21.83 27.63 -10.09
C PRO A 885 21.23 26.80 -11.23
N ILE A 886 20.18 27.33 -11.88
CA ILE A 886 19.52 26.64 -12.98
C ILE A 886 20.48 26.61 -14.18
N ASP A 887 20.87 25.41 -14.62
CA ASP A 887 21.56 25.21 -15.90
C ASP A 887 20.54 25.40 -17.06
N PRO A 888 20.72 26.41 -17.92
CA PRO A 888 19.78 26.67 -19.01
C PRO A 888 19.71 25.54 -20.05
N ALA A 889 20.80 24.82 -20.28
CA ALA A 889 20.84 23.70 -21.22
C ALA A 889 20.04 22.51 -20.67
N LEU A 890 20.24 22.16 -19.40
CA LEU A 890 19.45 21.11 -18.75
C LEU A 890 17.97 21.50 -18.61
N ALA A 891 17.67 22.77 -18.35
CA ALA A 891 16.30 23.27 -18.31
C ALA A 891 15.59 23.10 -19.68
N SER A 892 16.29 23.38 -20.78
CA SER A 892 15.77 23.18 -22.14
C SER A 892 15.51 21.70 -22.43
N VAL A 893 16.44 20.80 -22.05
CA VAL A 893 16.24 19.34 -22.17
C VAL A 893 15.04 18.88 -21.33
N GLY A 894 14.94 19.33 -20.08
CA GLY A 894 13.81 19.05 -19.21
C GLY A 894 12.48 19.50 -19.82
N GLN A 895 12.46 20.70 -20.42
CA GLN A 895 11.29 21.23 -21.11
C GLN A 895 10.88 20.35 -22.31
N ALA A 896 11.83 19.85 -23.09
CA ALA A 896 11.55 18.94 -24.19
C ALA A 896 11.02 17.58 -23.71
N LEU A 897 11.58 17.04 -22.62
CA LEU A 897 11.18 15.75 -22.06
C LEU A 897 9.76 15.75 -21.50
N VAL A 898 9.34 16.84 -20.83
CA VAL A 898 8.01 16.88 -20.20
C VAL A 898 6.86 17.09 -21.19
N GLN A 899 7.15 17.56 -22.42
CA GLN A 899 6.16 17.89 -23.43
C GLN A 899 5.42 16.65 -23.99
N LYS A 900 4.26 16.93 -24.60
CA LYS A 900 3.47 15.94 -25.34
C LYS A 900 4.26 15.44 -26.55
N GLY A 901 4.44 14.13 -26.66
CA GLY A 901 5.28 13.49 -27.69
C GLY A 901 6.64 12.99 -27.18
N ALA A 902 7.03 13.37 -25.95
CA ALA A 902 8.14 12.76 -25.21
C ALA A 902 7.58 11.95 -24.02
N LEU A 903 7.89 12.32 -22.77
CA LEU A 903 7.32 11.65 -21.59
C LEU A 903 5.87 12.06 -21.32
N GLY A 904 5.39 13.17 -21.92
CA GLY A 904 4.01 13.63 -21.76
C GLY A 904 3.65 14.03 -20.33
N CYS A 905 4.64 14.28 -19.47
CA CYS A 905 4.42 14.60 -18.05
C CYS A 905 3.45 15.76 -17.84
N VAL A 906 3.48 16.77 -18.72
CA VAL A 906 2.59 17.94 -18.64
C VAL A 906 1.13 17.61 -18.89
N ASP A 907 0.78 16.43 -19.42
CA ASP A 907 -0.62 16.02 -19.52
C ASP A 907 -1.24 15.91 -18.12
N CYS A 908 -0.47 15.46 -17.13
CA CYS A 908 -0.95 15.21 -15.76
C CYS A 908 -0.32 16.12 -14.70
N HIS A 909 0.80 16.79 -14.97
CA HIS A 909 1.52 17.61 -13.98
C HIS A 909 1.58 19.08 -14.41
N ALA A 910 1.34 19.98 -13.48
CA ALA A 910 1.65 21.39 -13.66
C ALA A 910 3.15 21.64 -13.47
N VAL A 911 3.70 22.63 -14.18
CA VAL A 911 5.10 23.04 -14.10
C VAL A 911 5.16 24.52 -13.76
N GLY A 912 5.32 24.82 -12.46
CA GLY A 912 5.28 26.20 -11.97
C GLY A 912 3.93 26.83 -12.23
N VAL A 913 3.90 27.89 -13.05
CA VAL A 913 2.66 28.58 -13.43
C VAL A 913 1.93 27.93 -14.61
N GLN A 914 2.56 26.98 -15.31
CA GLN A 914 1.95 26.30 -16.45
C GLN A 914 1.02 25.18 -15.95
N PRO A 915 -0.29 25.23 -16.29
CA PRO A 915 -1.23 24.19 -15.90
C PRO A 915 -1.01 22.89 -16.69
N ALA A 916 -1.51 21.77 -16.16
CA ALA A 916 -1.51 20.50 -16.87
C ALA A 916 -2.42 20.54 -18.12
N LEU A 917 -1.99 19.91 -19.22
CA LEU A 917 -2.68 19.96 -20.52
C LEU A 917 -3.99 19.18 -20.56
N ALA A 918 -4.10 18.05 -19.85
CA ALA A 918 -5.34 17.26 -19.84
C ALA A 918 -6.44 17.86 -18.92
N GLY A 919 -6.21 19.08 -18.39
CA GLY A 919 -7.19 19.84 -17.64
C GLY A 919 -7.12 19.63 -16.12
N ALA A 920 -7.93 20.40 -15.39
CA ALA A 920 -7.94 20.39 -13.92
C ALA A 920 -8.41 19.07 -13.31
N ASP A 921 -9.13 18.25 -14.07
CA ASP A 921 -9.70 16.97 -13.62
C ASP A 921 -8.65 15.85 -13.52
N THR A 922 -7.57 15.96 -14.29
CA THR A 922 -6.48 14.99 -14.36
C THR A 922 -5.19 15.47 -13.68
N ALA A 923 -5.10 16.78 -13.41
CA ALA A 923 -3.94 17.41 -12.79
C ALA A 923 -3.57 16.77 -11.43
N THR A 924 -2.27 16.53 -11.26
CA THR A 924 -1.65 15.98 -10.06
C THR A 924 -0.65 16.99 -9.48
N ILE A 925 0.30 16.55 -8.65
CA ILE A 925 1.22 17.44 -7.94
C ILE A 925 2.03 18.31 -8.91
N ASN A 926 2.16 19.60 -8.61
CA ASN A 926 3.01 20.51 -9.36
C ASN A 926 4.50 20.18 -9.12
N PHE A 927 5.32 20.16 -10.16
CA PHE A 927 6.74 19.83 -10.05
C PHE A 927 7.54 20.77 -9.14
N VAL A 928 7.06 21.99 -8.87
CA VAL A 928 7.72 22.89 -7.88
C VAL A 928 7.71 22.37 -6.45
N HIS A 929 6.87 21.37 -6.16
CA HIS A 929 6.76 20.75 -4.83
C HIS A 929 7.47 19.40 -4.75
N VAL A 930 8.09 18.96 -5.85
CA VAL A 930 8.90 17.74 -5.88
C VAL A 930 10.27 18.04 -5.29
N ALA A 931 10.78 17.14 -4.45
CA ALA A 931 12.12 17.27 -3.86
C ALA A 931 13.20 17.03 -4.93
N SER A 932 14.34 17.70 -4.76
CA SER A 932 15.50 17.66 -5.67
C SER A 932 16.22 16.32 -5.69
#